data_AF-A0A660PYD6-F1
#
_entry.id   AF-A0A660PYD6-F1
#
_cell.length_a   1.000
_cell.length_b   1.000
_cell.length_c   1.000
_cell.angle_alpha   90.00
_cell.angle_beta   90.00
_cell.angle_gamma   90.00
#
_symmetry.space_group_name_H-M   'P 1'
#
loop_
_entity.id
_entity.type
_entity.pdbx_description
1 polymer ?
#
loop_
_entity_poly.entity_id
_entity_poly.type
_entity_poly.pdbx_seq_one_letter_code
_entity_poly.pdbx_strand_id
1 'polypeptide(L)'
;MPGISSIDGLVSGFNTTEIVDALIQLERRPAYLLELSQAEKTNIVSSYKALQAKILALGTAVDKLARKTTFHAANIQMSDDGYISAKATGRVGTGSYDLQVLSLARNHQLASQGFESESTATFGTGTISIAVGDGSARTITIDASNNSMIGIQKAINDSNCGVRANIVNDGSSSDPYRLVLSAEQTGLTNSISITSSLTGGDNFNYSTGSFDAPEMLSLDSGSTAQVSLGAMANFTGDENKIYTFTVQGTGAQTVGDDNITIHWSDGTNEGDLLFTMADDPEDLSDPGGDGLQIALSSGVLHGGDTFQITSFAPTLQEASDARLAIGSTGGGGSPITVTSQSNTFNDVIGNVTLSLHKETEVGQYLNVTTAVNVSAIKSEISSLIEKYNDVMTFIDNQNKYDSDSEQSGILFGDRTLQIVQNSIRRSIGSRIDSIDSRYNQLYSVGIRTGADGTLTIRDHNRLGEALENSLDDVIRLFTTGGSTSSNHIEFVTGSPQTEDDQEFEVDITAAATHGMFDGSGITNPATTPLVLNASSNRIKLSIDGLHSDEIVLSDRTYNTVEQLVAEIQEKIDSDEKIGNRGLTVEWIASGSDTGYLSFTSSTYGSNSKVSMVSGVANSALSVLGLATGTAHDGQDVAGTINGESATGTGQSLVGDKGNATTDGLKLKITFDSSQITGNVEGTVTVSKGIASRLSDKLDSLTAAGDGLFDRRIRSYQNQVDQLKLRIEEFDERLESRRESLFKRFMAMEEALGQLNAQSSWLSSQLAGINANWSSAGRS
;
A
#
# COMPACT_ATOMS: atom_id res chain seq x y z
N MET A 1 27.38 -55.69 -16.34
CA MET A 1 28.12 -56.92 -16.70
C MET A 1 27.18 -57.86 -17.47
N PRO A 2 27.58 -58.43 -18.61
CA PRO A 2 27.03 -59.70 -19.08
C PRO A 2 27.67 -60.85 -18.28
N GLY A 3 26.85 -61.84 -17.91
CA GLY A 3 27.13 -62.84 -16.89
C GLY A 3 28.41 -63.67 -17.11
N ILE A 4 29.28 -63.64 -16.09
CA ILE A 4 30.23 -64.72 -15.84
C ILE A 4 29.43 -65.77 -15.08
N SER A 5 29.02 -66.82 -15.78
CA SER A 5 28.39 -68.00 -15.21
C SER A 5 29.35 -68.60 -14.17
N SER A 6 28.92 -68.65 -12.90
CA SER A 6 29.67 -69.26 -11.81
C SER A 6 29.96 -70.73 -12.12
N ILE A 7 31.23 -71.07 -12.34
CA ILE A 7 31.69 -72.46 -12.29
C ILE A 7 31.97 -72.75 -10.82
N ASP A 8 30.91 -73.03 -10.07
CA ASP A 8 31.05 -73.34 -8.64
C ASP A 8 31.39 -74.81 -8.45
N GLY A 9 32.56 -75.09 -7.87
CA GLY A 9 32.95 -76.40 -7.33
C GLY A 9 32.76 -77.63 -8.21
N LEU A 10 32.80 -77.54 -9.54
CA LEU A 10 32.51 -78.68 -10.44
C LEU A 10 33.49 -79.86 -10.25
N VAL A 11 34.74 -79.61 -9.83
CA VAL A 11 35.75 -80.66 -9.63
C VAL A 11 36.11 -80.84 -8.16
N SER A 12 36.14 -79.76 -7.37
CA SER A 12 36.56 -79.81 -5.96
C SER A 12 35.42 -80.00 -4.93
N GLY A 13 34.18 -79.66 -5.30
CA GLY A 13 33.03 -79.64 -4.38
C GLY A 13 32.96 -78.45 -3.42
N PHE A 14 33.84 -77.44 -3.53
CA PHE A 14 33.80 -76.24 -2.70
C PHE A 14 32.90 -75.14 -3.29
N ASN A 15 32.13 -74.45 -2.43
CA ASN A 15 31.42 -73.22 -2.80
C ASN A 15 32.41 -72.04 -2.80
N THR A 16 33.05 -71.84 -3.93
CA THR A 16 34.09 -70.83 -4.13
C THR A 16 33.55 -69.42 -4.01
N THR A 17 32.29 -69.21 -4.40
CA THR A 17 31.60 -67.91 -4.31
C THR A 17 31.46 -67.48 -2.86
N GLU A 18 30.97 -68.38 -2.00
CA GLU A 18 30.77 -68.11 -0.57
C GLU A 18 32.09 -67.84 0.16
N ILE A 19 33.16 -68.56 -0.19
CA ILE A 19 34.50 -68.34 0.39
C ILE A 19 35.06 -66.97 -0.03
N VAL A 20 34.95 -66.61 -1.31
CA VAL A 20 35.41 -65.30 -1.81
C VAL A 20 34.61 -64.18 -1.16
N ASP A 21 33.30 -64.31 -1.07
CA ASP A 21 32.47 -63.29 -0.42
C ASP A 21 32.76 -63.15 1.07
N ALA A 22 32.98 -64.24 1.80
CA ALA A 22 33.39 -64.18 3.21
C ALA A 22 34.76 -63.48 3.39
N LEU A 23 35.71 -63.73 2.49
CA LEU A 23 37.01 -63.06 2.49
C LEU A 23 36.89 -61.56 2.19
N ILE A 24 36.10 -61.19 1.17
CA ILE A 24 35.86 -59.79 0.82
C ILE A 24 35.13 -59.05 1.94
N GLN A 25 34.16 -59.68 2.61
CA GLN A 25 33.48 -59.08 3.76
C GLN A 25 34.45 -58.78 4.92
N LEU A 26 35.39 -59.67 5.21
CA LEU A 26 36.41 -59.42 6.23
C LEU A 26 37.37 -58.30 5.82
N GLU A 27 37.80 -58.30 4.55
CA GLU A 27 38.67 -57.24 3.99
C GLU A 27 37.96 -55.87 3.91
N ARG A 28 36.62 -55.81 3.94
CA ARG A 28 35.82 -54.57 3.93
C ARG A 28 35.74 -53.85 5.29
N ARG A 29 36.27 -54.43 6.38
CA ARG A 29 36.25 -53.80 7.71
C ARG A 29 36.77 -52.34 7.75
N PRO A 30 37.85 -51.96 7.03
CA PRO A 30 38.29 -50.56 6.99
C PRO A 30 37.28 -49.63 6.31
N ALA A 31 36.64 -50.07 5.21
CA ALA A 31 35.60 -49.29 4.54
C ALA A 31 34.40 -49.07 5.48
N TYR A 32 33.99 -50.10 6.22
CA TYR A 32 32.92 -49.97 7.22
C TYR A 32 33.24 -48.93 8.30
N LEU A 33 34.49 -48.86 8.78
CA LEU A 33 34.89 -47.82 9.74
C LEU A 33 34.85 -46.40 9.12
N LEU A 34 35.18 -46.27 7.83
CA LEU A 34 35.05 -45.01 7.10
C LEU A 34 33.58 -44.62 6.90
N GLU A 35 32.70 -45.57 6.59
CA GLU A 35 31.24 -45.37 6.49
C GLU A 35 30.66 -44.86 7.82
N LEU A 36 31.06 -45.46 8.95
CA LEU A 36 30.67 -44.98 10.27
C LEU A 36 31.13 -43.54 10.53
N SER A 37 32.38 -43.22 10.20
CA SER A 37 32.90 -41.86 10.35
C SER A 37 32.21 -40.86 9.40
N GLN A 38 31.86 -41.29 8.19
CA GLN A 38 31.11 -40.48 7.23
C GLN A 38 29.71 -40.18 7.77
N ALA A 39 29.01 -41.18 8.32
CA ALA A 39 27.70 -41.03 8.93
C ALA A 39 27.75 -40.06 10.12
N GLU A 40 28.74 -40.19 11.01
CA GLU A 40 28.96 -39.28 12.13
C GLU A 40 29.12 -37.83 11.66
N LYS A 41 30.01 -37.57 10.69
CA LYS A 41 30.22 -36.22 10.15
C LYS A 41 29.00 -35.67 9.40
N THR A 42 28.24 -36.53 8.74
CA THR A 42 26.97 -36.15 8.10
C THR A 42 25.93 -35.71 9.14
N ASN A 43 25.88 -36.40 10.29
CA ASN A 43 25.03 -36.01 11.41
C ASN A 43 25.50 -34.68 12.04
N ILE A 44 26.81 -34.46 12.17
CA ILE A 44 27.37 -33.16 12.60
C ILE A 44 26.94 -32.02 11.66
N VAL A 45 27.06 -32.21 10.33
CA VAL A 45 26.59 -31.23 9.34
C VAL A 45 25.10 -30.93 9.51
N SER A 46 24.29 -31.97 9.70
CA SER A 46 22.84 -31.83 9.89
C SER A 46 22.49 -31.06 11.17
N SER A 47 23.19 -31.32 12.28
CA SER A 47 22.99 -30.58 13.54
C SER A 47 23.44 -29.12 13.46
N TYR A 48 24.53 -28.82 12.73
CA TYR A 48 24.92 -27.43 12.48
C TYR A 48 23.90 -26.69 11.61
N LYS A 49 23.35 -27.33 10.58
CA LYS A 49 22.25 -26.76 9.77
C LYS A 49 21.00 -26.51 10.62
N ALA A 50 20.66 -27.43 11.52
CA ALA A 50 19.53 -27.27 12.44
C ALA A 50 19.74 -26.09 13.39
N LEU A 51 20.95 -25.91 13.93
CA LEU A 51 21.29 -24.75 14.77
C LEU A 51 21.25 -23.44 13.96
N GLN A 52 21.83 -23.42 12.76
CA GLN A 52 21.77 -22.27 11.86
C GLN A 52 20.33 -21.86 11.58
N ALA A 53 19.44 -22.81 11.29
CA ALA A 53 18.02 -22.54 11.07
C ALA A 53 17.33 -21.93 12.30
N LYS A 54 17.65 -22.41 13.51
CA LYS A 54 17.13 -21.82 14.77
C LYS A 54 17.65 -20.41 15.02
N ILE A 55 18.91 -20.16 14.71
CA ILE A 55 19.54 -18.83 14.84
C ILE A 55 18.98 -17.84 13.82
N LEU A 56 18.71 -18.28 12.59
CA LEU A 56 18.00 -17.46 11.59
C LEU A 56 16.57 -17.15 12.06
N ALA A 57 15.85 -18.12 12.62
CA ALA A 57 14.52 -17.89 13.18
C ALA A 57 14.53 -16.90 14.37
N LEU A 58 15.58 -16.96 15.21
CA LEU A 58 15.83 -15.95 16.24
C LEU A 58 16.13 -14.59 15.61
N GLY A 59 16.98 -14.52 14.57
CA GLY A 59 17.29 -13.31 13.83
C GLY A 59 16.02 -12.60 13.35
N THR A 60 15.09 -13.32 12.72
CA THR A 60 13.80 -12.75 12.29
C THR A 60 12.99 -12.14 13.44
N ALA A 61 12.92 -12.79 14.59
CA ALA A 61 12.21 -12.26 15.76
C ALA A 61 12.91 -11.03 16.36
N VAL A 62 14.24 -11.03 16.35
CA VAL A 62 15.08 -9.92 16.79
C VAL A 62 14.92 -8.71 15.86
N ASP A 63 15.00 -8.90 14.55
CA ASP A 63 14.87 -7.83 13.55
C ASP A 63 13.51 -7.15 13.63
N LYS A 64 12.46 -7.91 13.95
CA LYS A 64 11.13 -7.35 14.16
C LYS A 64 11.13 -6.39 15.34
N LEU A 65 11.73 -6.75 16.47
CA LEU A 65 11.85 -5.86 17.64
C LEU A 65 12.93 -4.78 17.50
N ALA A 66 13.84 -4.89 16.55
CA ALA A 66 14.79 -3.83 16.22
C ALA A 66 14.15 -2.66 15.45
N ARG A 67 12.91 -2.81 14.95
CA ARG A 67 12.17 -1.78 14.21
C ARG A 67 11.23 -0.98 15.11
N LYS A 68 11.35 0.36 15.10
CA LYS A 68 10.44 1.27 15.84
C LYS A 68 8.97 1.06 15.47
N THR A 69 8.66 0.77 14.19
CA THR A 69 7.30 0.55 13.70
C THR A 69 6.57 -0.62 14.38
N THR A 70 7.30 -1.62 14.89
CA THR A 70 6.71 -2.73 15.64
C THR A 70 6.04 -2.25 16.93
N PHE A 71 6.53 -1.16 17.50
CA PHE A 71 5.98 -0.54 18.71
C PHE A 71 4.89 0.51 18.41
N HIS A 72 4.60 0.77 17.13
CA HIS A 72 3.47 1.62 16.72
C HIS A 72 2.15 0.84 16.62
N ALA A 73 2.13 -0.42 17.10
CA ALA A 73 0.92 -1.23 17.13
C ALA A 73 -0.20 -0.46 17.84
N ALA A 74 -1.30 -0.23 17.13
CA ALA A 74 -2.46 0.51 17.61
C ALA A 74 -3.62 -0.43 17.89
N ASN A 75 -4.40 -0.11 18.92
CA ASN A 75 -5.71 -0.68 19.18
C ASN A 75 -6.72 0.43 18.97
N ILE A 76 -7.43 0.40 17.84
CA ILE A 76 -8.51 1.32 17.55
C ILE A 76 -9.81 0.52 17.67
N GLN A 77 -10.68 0.92 18.59
CA GLN A 77 -11.99 0.31 18.74
C GLN A 77 -13.07 1.32 18.35
N MET A 78 -14.11 0.80 17.72
CA MET A 78 -15.26 1.59 17.27
C MET A 78 -16.51 0.99 17.88
N SER A 79 -17.46 1.85 18.24
CA SER A 79 -18.77 1.40 18.71
C SER A 79 -19.57 0.68 17.61
N ASP A 80 -19.39 1.08 16.34
CA ASP A 80 -20.03 0.48 15.17
C ASP A 80 -19.17 0.69 13.92
N ASP A 81 -18.64 -0.39 13.35
CA ASP A 81 -17.77 -0.37 12.17
C ASP A 81 -18.55 -0.34 10.84
N GLY A 82 -19.88 -0.44 10.88
CA GLY A 82 -20.76 -0.29 9.72
C GLY A 82 -20.89 1.16 9.25
N TYR A 83 -20.61 2.14 10.10
CA TYR A 83 -20.66 3.57 9.76
C TYR A 83 -19.28 4.16 9.46
N ILE A 84 -18.27 3.78 10.22
CA ILE A 84 -16.90 4.30 10.10
C ILE A 84 -15.92 3.14 10.27
N SER A 85 -14.82 3.17 9.53
CA SER A 85 -13.65 2.33 9.80
C SER A 85 -12.41 3.20 10.03
N ALA A 86 -11.44 2.71 10.81
CA ALA A 86 -10.19 3.42 11.06
C ALA A 86 -8.97 2.53 10.83
N LYS A 87 -7.88 3.19 10.42
CA LYS A 87 -6.57 2.57 10.33
C LYS A 87 -5.51 3.52 10.89
N ALA A 88 -4.63 2.99 11.74
CA ALA A 88 -3.46 3.73 12.20
C ALA A 88 -2.43 3.85 11.06
N THR A 89 -1.91 5.05 10.86
CA THR A 89 -0.80 5.35 9.92
C THR A 89 0.53 5.47 10.66
N GLY A 90 0.51 5.63 11.99
CA GLY A 90 1.68 5.77 12.85
C GLY A 90 1.37 5.45 14.31
N ARG A 91 2.20 5.97 15.23
CA ARG A 91 1.97 5.82 16.67
C ARG A 91 0.76 6.65 17.08
N VAL A 92 -0.27 5.98 17.59
CA VAL A 92 -1.49 6.65 18.09
C VAL A 92 -1.33 7.05 19.55
N GLY A 93 -1.93 8.18 19.93
CA GLY A 93 -2.13 8.55 21.32
C GLY A 93 -3.26 7.73 21.96
N THR A 94 -3.37 7.79 23.28
CA THR A 94 -4.56 7.28 23.98
C THR A 94 -5.65 8.34 23.99
N GLY A 95 -6.85 8.00 23.51
CA GLY A 95 -7.96 8.94 23.41
C GLY A 95 -9.30 8.26 23.18
N SER A 96 -10.39 8.97 23.48
CA SER A 96 -11.77 8.57 23.19
C SER A 96 -12.47 9.76 22.54
N TYR A 97 -13.08 9.53 21.38
CA TYR A 97 -13.65 10.55 20.52
C TYR A 97 -15.08 10.15 20.17
N ASP A 98 -16.04 11.05 20.39
CA ASP A 98 -17.39 10.88 19.89
C ASP A 98 -17.47 11.50 18.49
N LEU A 99 -17.89 10.72 17.51
CA LEU A 99 -17.97 11.11 16.12
C LEU A 99 -19.42 11.05 15.64
N GLN A 100 -19.79 11.94 14.73
CA GLN A 100 -21.07 11.89 14.03
C GLN A 100 -20.84 12.10 12.53
N VAL A 101 -21.33 11.18 11.70
CA VAL A 101 -21.28 11.32 10.23
C VAL A 101 -22.50 12.11 9.80
N LEU A 102 -22.28 13.35 9.39
CA LEU A 102 -23.35 14.27 9.01
C LEU A 102 -23.79 14.07 7.55
N SER A 103 -22.84 13.84 6.66
CA SER A 103 -23.09 13.57 5.23
C SER A 103 -21.93 12.80 4.63
N LEU A 104 -22.20 12.04 3.57
CA LEU A 104 -21.17 11.41 2.74
C LEU A 104 -20.80 12.28 1.53
N ALA A 105 -19.56 12.13 1.08
CA ALA A 105 -19.12 12.68 -0.19
C ALA A 105 -19.74 11.86 -1.33
N ARG A 106 -20.35 12.55 -2.29
CA ARG A 106 -20.98 11.97 -3.48
C ARG A 106 -20.46 12.66 -4.73
N ASN A 107 -20.38 11.93 -5.82
CA ASN A 107 -19.95 12.44 -7.12
C ASN A 107 -21.15 12.99 -7.90
N HIS A 108 -20.95 14.02 -8.72
CA HIS A 108 -22.01 14.56 -9.57
C HIS A 108 -22.33 13.57 -10.70
N GLN A 109 -23.61 13.30 -10.93
CA GLN A 109 -24.07 12.47 -12.04
C GLN A 109 -25.17 13.17 -12.83
N LEU A 110 -24.99 13.19 -14.15
CA LEU A 110 -25.92 13.77 -15.11
C LEU A 110 -26.33 12.71 -16.13
N ALA A 111 -27.51 12.83 -16.71
CA ALA A 111 -27.99 12.01 -17.81
C ALA A 111 -28.56 12.88 -18.93
N SER A 112 -28.33 12.45 -20.18
CA SER A 112 -28.93 13.10 -21.33
C SER A 112 -30.41 12.76 -21.44
N GLN A 113 -31.10 13.44 -22.35
CA GLN A 113 -32.36 12.94 -22.89
C GLN A 113 -32.18 11.57 -23.58
N GLY A 114 -33.31 10.92 -23.89
CA GLY A 114 -33.35 9.64 -24.59
C GLY A 114 -33.01 9.74 -26.08
N PHE A 115 -32.52 8.64 -26.66
CA PHE A 115 -32.25 8.47 -28.09
C PHE A 115 -32.63 7.07 -28.58
N GLU A 116 -33.04 6.95 -29.84
CA GLU A 116 -33.52 5.71 -30.46
C GLU A 116 -32.45 4.62 -30.54
N SER A 117 -31.18 4.99 -30.77
CA SER A 117 -30.10 4.04 -31.06
C SER A 117 -28.77 4.45 -30.45
N GLU A 118 -28.08 3.49 -29.81
CA GLU A 118 -26.72 3.70 -29.30
C GLU A 118 -25.63 3.62 -30.39
N SER A 119 -25.91 2.93 -31.50
CA SER A 119 -24.88 2.55 -32.50
C SER A 119 -25.00 3.31 -33.82
N THR A 120 -26.15 3.91 -34.11
CA THR A 120 -26.36 4.67 -35.34
C THR A 120 -25.68 6.03 -35.23
N ALA A 121 -25.04 6.47 -36.32
CA ALA A 121 -24.33 7.74 -36.39
C ALA A 121 -25.28 8.92 -36.65
N THR A 122 -26.17 9.22 -35.70
CA THR A 122 -27.20 10.26 -35.84
C THR A 122 -26.80 11.61 -35.26
N PHE A 123 -25.76 11.66 -34.43
CA PHE A 123 -25.31 12.90 -33.79
C PHE A 123 -24.62 13.84 -34.77
N GLY A 124 -24.84 15.15 -34.55
CA GLY A 124 -24.16 16.20 -35.32
C GLY A 124 -22.64 16.19 -35.11
N THR A 125 -21.92 16.87 -36.00
CA THR A 125 -20.46 17.05 -35.90
C THR A 125 -20.12 18.42 -35.29
N GLY A 126 -19.01 18.52 -34.56
CA GLY A 126 -18.62 19.73 -33.86
C GLY A 126 -17.81 19.40 -32.60
N THR A 127 -18.10 20.09 -31.51
CA THR A 127 -17.38 19.90 -30.24
C THR A 127 -18.30 19.78 -29.04
N ILE A 128 -17.93 18.90 -28.11
CA ILE A 128 -18.48 18.82 -26.75
C ILE A 128 -17.40 19.33 -25.80
N SER A 129 -17.73 20.24 -24.90
CA SER A 129 -16.81 20.74 -23.87
C SER A 129 -17.31 20.35 -22.48
N ILE A 130 -16.49 19.62 -21.74
CA ILE A 130 -16.78 19.14 -20.39
C ILE A 130 -15.80 19.77 -19.41
N ALA A 131 -16.30 20.37 -18.34
CA ALA A 131 -15.53 20.79 -17.17
C ALA A 131 -16.06 20.07 -15.93
N VAL A 132 -15.18 19.87 -14.95
CA VAL A 132 -15.52 19.37 -13.63
C VAL A 132 -15.07 20.43 -12.64
N GLY A 133 -15.99 20.96 -11.84
CA GLY A 133 -15.72 22.05 -10.92
C GLY A 133 -15.38 23.36 -11.62
N ASP A 134 -14.36 24.02 -11.08
CA ASP A 134 -13.66 25.17 -11.68
C ASP A 134 -12.51 24.76 -12.61
N GLY A 135 -12.34 23.45 -12.85
CA GLY A 135 -11.36 22.90 -13.77
C GLY A 135 -11.55 23.40 -15.21
N SER A 136 -10.44 23.45 -15.96
CA SER A 136 -10.47 23.89 -17.37
C SER A 136 -11.31 22.94 -18.23
N ALA A 137 -12.25 23.50 -19.00
CA ALA A 137 -13.08 22.72 -19.92
C ALA A 137 -12.23 21.97 -20.97
N ARG A 138 -12.45 20.66 -21.05
CA ARG A 138 -11.87 19.76 -22.05
C ARG A 138 -12.78 19.68 -23.25
N THR A 139 -12.27 20.12 -24.40
CA THR A 139 -12.98 20.06 -25.67
C THR A 139 -12.71 18.72 -26.37
N ILE A 140 -13.79 18.04 -26.74
CA ILE A 140 -13.82 16.74 -27.41
C ILE A 140 -14.41 16.97 -28.79
N THR A 141 -13.72 16.51 -29.83
CA THR A 141 -14.17 16.69 -31.23
C THR A 141 -15.02 15.49 -31.66
N ILE A 142 -16.21 15.79 -32.20
CA ILE A 142 -17.13 14.80 -32.76
C ILE A 142 -17.18 14.98 -34.28
N ASP A 143 -16.85 13.92 -35.00
CA ASP A 143 -16.84 13.86 -36.46
C ASP A 143 -17.51 12.58 -36.98
N ALA A 144 -17.53 12.39 -38.29
CA ALA A 144 -18.20 11.24 -38.92
C ALA A 144 -17.64 9.86 -38.51
N SER A 145 -16.47 9.80 -37.85
CA SER A 145 -15.88 8.55 -37.37
C SER A 145 -16.36 8.14 -35.97
N ASN A 146 -16.91 9.07 -35.18
CA ASN A 146 -17.28 8.85 -33.78
C ASN A 146 -18.64 9.45 -33.37
N ASN A 147 -19.46 9.93 -34.31
CA ASN A 147 -20.76 10.56 -34.05
C ASN A 147 -21.94 9.56 -33.83
N SER A 148 -21.66 8.41 -33.23
CA SER A 148 -22.68 7.54 -32.61
C SER A 148 -22.61 7.67 -31.09
N MET A 149 -23.63 7.27 -30.34
CA MET A 149 -23.59 7.36 -28.87
C MET A 149 -22.41 6.55 -28.29
N ILE A 150 -22.15 5.35 -28.83
CA ILE A 150 -20.97 4.54 -28.48
C ILE A 150 -19.66 5.28 -28.81
N GLY A 151 -19.59 5.92 -29.98
CA GLY A 151 -18.41 6.69 -30.41
C GLY A 151 -18.14 7.88 -29.49
N ILE A 152 -19.18 8.60 -29.09
CA ILE A 152 -19.09 9.75 -28.19
C ILE A 152 -18.75 9.32 -26.77
N GLN A 153 -19.39 8.25 -26.26
CA GLN A 153 -19.05 7.65 -24.97
C GLN A 153 -17.56 7.31 -24.91
N LYS A 154 -17.04 6.66 -25.96
CA LYS A 154 -15.63 6.33 -26.07
C LYS A 154 -14.76 7.59 -26.13
N ALA A 155 -15.13 8.58 -26.93
CA ALA A 155 -14.38 9.83 -27.04
C ALA A 155 -14.29 10.59 -25.71
N ILE A 156 -15.38 10.62 -24.91
CA ILE A 156 -15.38 11.21 -23.57
C ILE A 156 -14.45 10.43 -22.64
N ASN A 157 -14.59 9.11 -22.57
CA ASN A 157 -13.78 8.26 -21.70
C ASN A 157 -12.28 8.29 -22.07
N ASP A 158 -11.94 8.36 -23.35
CA ASP A 158 -10.55 8.47 -23.82
C ASP A 158 -9.94 9.86 -23.57
N SER A 159 -10.77 10.91 -23.42
CA SER A 159 -10.30 12.29 -23.19
C SER A 159 -9.75 12.53 -21.78
N ASN A 160 -10.03 11.63 -20.83
CA ASN A 160 -9.64 11.74 -19.43
C ASN A 160 -10.00 13.10 -18.80
N CYS A 161 -11.22 13.58 -19.05
CA CYS A 161 -11.72 14.88 -18.61
C CYS A 161 -12.27 14.90 -17.17
N GLY A 162 -11.96 13.90 -16.35
CA GLY A 162 -12.47 13.77 -14.97
C GLY A 162 -13.92 13.25 -14.88
N VAL A 163 -14.48 12.76 -15.98
CA VAL A 163 -15.84 12.21 -16.07
C VAL A 163 -15.78 10.85 -16.77
N ARG A 164 -16.64 9.93 -16.33
CA ARG A 164 -16.94 8.67 -17.02
C ARG A 164 -18.29 8.75 -17.70
N ALA A 165 -18.34 8.33 -18.96
CA ALA A 165 -19.53 8.24 -19.77
C ALA A 165 -20.00 6.77 -19.90
N ASN A 166 -21.28 6.53 -19.61
CA ASN A 166 -21.95 5.24 -19.74
C ASN A 166 -23.26 5.38 -20.51
N ILE A 167 -23.62 4.35 -21.27
CA ILE A 167 -24.92 4.28 -21.94
C ILE A 167 -25.86 3.44 -21.07
N VAL A 168 -27.04 3.98 -20.77
CA VAL A 168 -28.10 3.31 -20.01
C VAL A 168 -29.30 3.16 -20.93
N ASN A 169 -29.85 1.93 -20.98
CA ASN A 169 -31.15 1.69 -21.58
C ASN A 169 -32.20 1.76 -20.47
N ASP A 170 -33.09 2.75 -20.52
CA ASP A 170 -34.12 2.99 -19.51
C ASP A 170 -35.40 2.14 -19.70
N GLY A 171 -35.49 1.42 -20.83
CA GLY A 171 -36.59 0.54 -21.17
C GLY A 171 -37.82 1.23 -21.76
N SER A 172 -37.75 2.54 -22.08
CA SER A 172 -38.83 3.27 -22.72
C SER A 172 -39.14 2.75 -24.15
N SER A 173 -40.38 2.95 -24.59
CA SER A 173 -40.90 2.45 -25.87
C SER A 173 -40.40 3.26 -27.07
N SER A 174 -40.05 4.53 -26.85
CA SER A 174 -39.38 5.44 -27.79
C SER A 174 -38.17 6.06 -27.10
N ASP A 175 -37.03 6.10 -27.81
CA ASP A 175 -35.79 6.72 -27.36
C ASP A 175 -35.15 6.15 -26.06
N PRO A 176 -34.93 4.82 -25.96
CA PRO A 176 -34.54 4.16 -24.70
C PRO A 176 -33.11 4.41 -24.24
N TYR A 177 -32.22 4.94 -25.08
CA TYR A 177 -30.80 5.06 -24.76
C TYR A 177 -30.45 6.45 -24.23
N ARG A 178 -29.80 6.52 -23.07
CA ARG A 178 -29.31 7.77 -22.45
C ARG A 178 -27.82 7.70 -22.19
N LEU A 179 -27.12 8.81 -22.41
CA LEU A 179 -25.71 8.95 -22.07
C LEU A 179 -25.59 9.56 -20.66
N VAL A 180 -25.18 8.73 -19.71
CA VAL A 180 -24.95 9.11 -18.31
C VAL A 180 -23.48 9.49 -18.12
N LEU A 181 -23.27 10.66 -17.51
CA LEU A 181 -21.98 11.20 -17.14
C LEU A 181 -21.84 11.16 -15.62
N SER A 182 -20.73 10.63 -15.12
CA SER A 182 -20.42 10.58 -13.69
C SER A 182 -19.04 11.16 -13.43
N ALA A 183 -18.92 12.11 -12.50
CA ALA A 183 -17.64 12.63 -12.08
C ALA A 183 -16.82 11.50 -11.46
N GLU A 184 -15.52 11.44 -11.76
CA GLU A 184 -14.65 10.37 -11.25
C GLU A 184 -14.34 10.54 -9.75
N GLN A 185 -14.43 11.77 -9.25
CA GLN A 185 -14.21 12.14 -7.86
C GLN A 185 -15.54 12.58 -7.21
N THR A 186 -15.65 12.36 -5.91
CA THR A 186 -16.73 12.89 -5.08
C THR A 186 -16.45 14.32 -4.64
N GLY A 187 -17.44 15.02 -4.08
CA GLY A 187 -17.24 16.36 -3.50
C GLY A 187 -17.88 17.47 -4.33
N LEU A 188 -18.29 18.55 -3.65
CA LEU A 188 -19.01 19.70 -4.24
C LEU A 188 -18.23 20.38 -5.36
N THR A 189 -16.90 20.41 -5.25
CA THR A 189 -16.00 20.97 -6.26
C THR A 189 -15.90 20.10 -7.51
N ASN A 190 -16.45 18.88 -7.52
CA ASN A 190 -16.38 17.97 -8.65
C ASN A 190 -17.69 17.92 -9.46
N SER A 191 -18.37 19.07 -9.56
CA SER A 191 -19.61 19.19 -10.33
C SER A 191 -19.33 19.24 -11.84
N ILE A 192 -19.94 18.33 -12.59
CA ILE A 192 -19.89 18.34 -14.06
C ILE A 192 -20.62 19.57 -14.61
N SER A 193 -19.97 20.26 -15.54
CA SER A 193 -20.60 21.17 -16.49
C SER A 193 -20.28 20.71 -17.91
N ILE A 194 -21.29 20.68 -18.78
CA ILE A 194 -21.15 20.24 -20.15
C ILE A 194 -21.86 21.21 -21.09
N THR A 195 -21.19 21.53 -22.19
CA THR A 195 -21.75 22.32 -23.28
C THR A 195 -21.54 21.58 -24.58
N SER A 196 -22.57 21.53 -25.42
CA SER A 196 -22.52 20.84 -26.70
C SER A 196 -22.77 21.81 -27.85
N SER A 197 -21.84 21.86 -28.80
CA SER A 197 -21.89 22.72 -30.00
C SER A 197 -21.85 21.87 -31.27
N LEU A 198 -22.69 20.82 -31.32
CA LEU A 198 -22.83 19.95 -32.49
C LEU A 198 -23.76 20.56 -33.53
N THR A 199 -23.48 20.27 -34.81
CA THR A 199 -24.24 20.76 -35.96
C THR A 199 -24.56 19.64 -36.94
N GLY A 200 -25.75 19.67 -37.55
CA GLY A 200 -26.13 18.76 -38.64
C GLY A 200 -26.60 17.36 -38.22
N GLY A 201 -27.14 17.20 -37.01
CA GLY A 201 -27.70 15.94 -36.48
C GLY A 201 -28.23 16.13 -35.04
N ASP A 202 -28.40 15.03 -34.31
CA ASP A 202 -28.82 15.04 -32.91
C ASP A 202 -27.81 15.75 -31.99
N ASN A 203 -28.29 16.26 -30.86
CA ASN A 203 -27.47 16.95 -29.87
C ASN A 203 -27.86 16.52 -28.44
N PHE A 204 -26.94 16.61 -27.48
CA PHE A 204 -27.23 16.32 -26.07
C PHE A 204 -27.75 17.54 -25.32
N ASN A 205 -28.72 17.31 -24.46
CA ASN A 205 -29.19 18.27 -23.47
C ASN A 205 -28.94 17.72 -22.06
N TYR A 206 -28.15 18.46 -21.29
CA TYR A 206 -27.87 18.21 -19.87
C TYR A 206 -28.24 19.42 -19.00
N SER A 207 -28.78 20.49 -19.61
CA SER A 207 -28.95 21.79 -18.97
C SER A 207 -30.39 22.11 -18.61
N THR A 208 -31.35 21.55 -19.34
CA THR A 208 -32.77 21.74 -19.06
C THR A 208 -33.45 20.39 -19.02
N GLY A 209 -34.38 20.22 -18.08
CA GLY A 209 -35.26 19.06 -18.16
C GLY A 209 -36.28 19.21 -19.27
N SER A 210 -37.00 18.13 -19.53
CA SER A 210 -37.94 18.02 -20.65
C SER A 210 -39.14 17.17 -20.28
N PHE A 211 -40.21 17.32 -21.05
CA PHE A 211 -41.29 16.35 -21.10
C PHE A 211 -41.10 15.43 -22.31
N ASP A 212 -41.32 14.14 -22.11
CA ASP A 212 -41.39 13.18 -23.20
C ASP A 212 -42.70 13.35 -23.98
N ALA A 213 -42.75 12.79 -25.19
CA ALA A 213 -43.97 12.80 -25.98
C ALA A 213 -45.11 12.07 -25.24
N PRO A 214 -46.37 12.51 -25.39
CA PRO A 214 -47.51 11.81 -24.80
C PRO A 214 -47.58 10.35 -25.29
N GLU A 215 -47.60 9.41 -24.35
CA GLU A 215 -47.73 7.98 -24.62
C GLU A 215 -49.18 7.55 -24.37
N MET A 216 -49.84 7.07 -25.42
CA MET A 216 -51.21 6.57 -25.31
C MET A 216 -51.21 5.20 -24.64
N LEU A 217 -51.88 5.09 -23.50
CA LEU A 217 -51.92 3.87 -22.70
C LEU A 217 -53.12 3.00 -23.09
N SER A 218 -54.31 3.60 -23.15
CA SER A 218 -55.54 2.90 -23.52
C SER A 218 -56.42 3.85 -24.33
N LEU A 219 -56.74 3.44 -25.55
CA LEU A 219 -57.63 4.17 -26.45
C LEU A 219 -58.77 3.28 -26.91
N ASP A 220 -59.99 3.82 -26.94
CA ASP A 220 -61.07 3.22 -27.71
C ASP A 220 -60.74 3.24 -29.21
N SER A 221 -61.20 2.20 -29.92
CA SER A 221 -61.04 2.04 -31.37
C SER A 221 -61.57 3.21 -32.23
N GLY A 222 -62.50 4.01 -31.69
CA GLY A 222 -63.05 5.19 -32.35
C GLY A 222 -62.30 6.49 -32.07
N SER A 223 -61.30 6.49 -31.18
CA SER A 223 -60.55 7.70 -30.82
C SER A 223 -59.56 8.10 -31.91
N THR A 224 -59.62 9.37 -32.31
CA THR A 224 -58.88 9.93 -33.46
C THR A 224 -58.15 11.22 -33.12
N ALA A 225 -58.50 11.92 -32.04
CA ALA A 225 -57.76 13.08 -31.58
C ALA A 225 -56.37 12.66 -31.07
N GLN A 226 -55.37 13.51 -31.34
CA GLN A 226 -54.00 13.32 -30.88
C GLN A 226 -53.72 14.26 -29.70
N VAL A 227 -52.92 13.79 -28.75
CA VAL A 227 -52.40 14.62 -27.66
C VAL A 227 -51.02 15.12 -28.06
N SER A 228 -50.77 16.40 -27.83
CA SER A 228 -49.46 17.03 -28.07
C SER A 228 -49.06 17.91 -26.90
N LEU A 229 -47.76 18.15 -26.75
CA LEU A 229 -47.25 19.14 -25.80
C LEU A 229 -47.50 20.56 -26.34
N GLY A 230 -47.86 21.48 -25.46
CA GLY A 230 -47.96 22.90 -25.79
C GLY A 230 -46.61 23.49 -26.17
N ALA A 231 -46.60 24.49 -27.06
CA ALA A 231 -45.37 25.11 -27.54
C ALA A 231 -44.55 25.83 -26.44
N MET A 232 -45.17 26.09 -25.27
CA MET A 232 -44.52 26.68 -24.10
C MET A 232 -44.32 25.68 -22.95
N ALA A 233 -44.59 24.40 -23.16
CA ALA A 233 -44.33 23.37 -22.16
C ALA A 233 -42.80 23.28 -21.93
N ASN A 234 -42.35 23.79 -20.79
CA ASN A 234 -40.95 23.76 -20.40
C ASN A 234 -40.87 23.26 -18.96
N PHE A 235 -40.20 22.13 -18.76
CA PHE A 235 -40.14 21.50 -17.47
C PHE A 235 -39.33 22.37 -16.49
N THR A 236 -39.96 22.74 -15.37
CA THR A 236 -39.34 23.55 -14.31
C THR A 236 -39.04 22.77 -13.04
N GLY A 237 -39.39 21.48 -13.00
CA GLY A 237 -39.10 20.61 -11.87
C GLY A 237 -37.64 20.12 -11.85
N ASP A 238 -37.28 19.49 -10.75
CA ASP A 238 -35.95 18.92 -10.47
C ASP A 238 -35.97 17.39 -10.33
N GLU A 239 -37.15 16.77 -10.39
CA GLU A 239 -37.34 15.32 -10.28
C GLU A 239 -38.14 14.75 -11.46
N ASN A 240 -37.84 13.51 -11.86
CA ASN A 240 -38.63 12.81 -12.88
C ASN A 240 -40.02 12.47 -12.32
N LYS A 241 -41.07 12.77 -13.09
CA LYS A 241 -42.47 12.50 -12.75
C LYS A 241 -43.20 11.80 -13.89
N ILE A 242 -44.24 11.04 -13.56
CA ILE A 242 -45.15 10.44 -14.54
C ILE A 242 -46.53 11.03 -14.32
N TYR A 243 -46.98 11.85 -15.27
CA TYR A 243 -48.32 12.42 -15.29
C TYR A 243 -49.26 11.48 -16.04
N THR A 244 -50.24 10.91 -15.35
CA THR A 244 -51.27 10.05 -15.96
C THR A 244 -52.55 10.85 -16.17
N PHE A 245 -53.11 10.78 -17.37
CA PHE A 245 -54.30 11.51 -17.78
C PHE A 245 -55.43 10.54 -18.14
N THR A 246 -56.67 10.89 -17.77
CA THR A 246 -57.88 10.11 -18.03
C THR A 246 -59.01 11.02 -18.52
N VAL A 247 -59.50 10.76 -19.73
CA VAL A 247 -60.66 11.48 -20.30
C VAL A 247 -61.91 11.14 -19.49
N GLN A 248 -62.56 12.15 -18.92
CA GLN A 248 -63.74 11.99 -18.07
C GLN A 248 -65.02 11.87 -18.91
N GLY A 249 -66.10 11.36 -18.31
CA GLY A 249 -67.42 11.24 -18.95
C GLY A 249 -67.67 9.88 -19.62
N THR A 250 -68.65 9.81 -20.52
CA THR A 250 -69.07 8.55 -21.18
C THR A 250 -69.30 8.75 -22.68
N GLY A 251 -68.82 7.81 -23.49
CA GLY A 251 -69.03 7.84 -24.95
C GLY A 251 -68.05 8.75 -25.70
N ALA A 252 -68.30 8.91 -27.00
CA ALA A 252 -67.51 9.74 -27.90
C ALA A 252 -67.71 11.24 -27.61
N GLN A 253 -66.63 12.00 -27.54
CA GLN A 253 -66.57 13.45 -27.35
C GLN A 253 -65.69 14.06 -28.44
N THR A 254 -66.18 15.08 -29.14
CA THR A 254 -65.50 15.69 -30.27
C THR A 254 -64.72 16.93 -29.83
N VAL A 255 -63.39 16.90 -29.95
CA VAL A 255 -62.50 18.00 -29.58
C VAL A 255 -62.80 19.23 -30.43
N GLY A 256 -63.19 20.34 -29.79
CA GLY A 256 -63.53 21.61 -30.43
C GLY A 256 -65.03 21.85 -30.63
N ASP A 257 -65.86 20.80 -30.51
CA ASP A 257 -67.33 20.90 -30.50
C ASP A 257 -67.91 20.64 -29.10
N ASP A 258 -67.29 19.72 -28.35
CA ASP A 258 -67.64 19.37 -26.97
C ASP A 258 -66.62 19.93 -25.97
N ASN A 259 -67.07 20.21 -24.75
CA ASN A 259 -66.20 20.51 -23.62
C ASN A 259 -65.65 19.19 -23.05
N ILE A 260 -64.34 18.99 -23.13
CA ILE A 260 -63.69 17.74 -22.70
C ILE A 260 -62.96 18.00 -21.40
N THR A 261 -63.32 17.24 -20.36
CA THR A 261 -62.59 17.25 -19.09
C THR A 261 -61.61 16.09 -19.04
N ILE A 262 -60.35 16.36 -18.75
CA ILE A 262 -59.30 15.36 -18.56
C ILE A 262 -58.81 15.46 -17.11
N HIS A 263 -58.95 14.37 -16.37
CA HIS A 263 -58.37 14.25 -15.04
C HIS A 263 -56.90 13.86 -15.15
N TRP A 264 -56.03 14.42 -14.32
CA TRP A 264 -54.61 14.10 -14.29
C TRP A 264 -54.12 13.79 -12.87
N SER A 265 -53.08 12.96 -12.74
CA SER A 265 -52.36 12.72 -11.47
C SER A 265 -50.89 12.39 -11.70
N ASP A 266 -50.01 12.85 -10.80
CA ASP A 266 -48.59 12.46 -10.73
C ASP A 266 -48.30 11.41 -9.63
N GLY A 267 -49.36 10.89 -8.99
CA GLY A 267 -49.30 9.98 -7.84
C GLY A 267 -49.29 10.68 -6.48
N THR A 268 -48.95 11.97 -6.41
CA THR A 268 -48.99 12.80 -5.20
C THR A 268 -50.02 13.92 -5.31
N ASN A 269 -50.09 14.56 -6.46
CA ASN A 269 -50.99 15.64 -6.85
C ASN A 269 -51.98 15.14 -7.92
N GLU A 270 -53.15 15.76 -8.01
CA GLU A 270 -54.18 15.45 -9.00
C GLU A 270 -55.05 16.68 -9.29
N GLY A 271 -55.68 16.72 -10.47
CA GLY A 271 -56.53 17.83 -10.88
C GLY A 271 -57.28 17.55 -12.18
N ASP A 272 -58.06 18.53 -12.65
CA ASP A 272 -58.85 18.43 -13.88
C ASP A 272 -58.50 19.58 -14.85
N LEU A 273 -58.33 19.24 -16.13
CA LEU A 273 -58.15 20.17 -17.24
C LEU A 273 -59.42 20.21 -18.09
N LEU A 274 -59.81 21.39 -18.55
CA LEU A 274 -60.99 21.59 -19.38
C LEU A 274 -60.60 22.12 -20.75
N PHE A 275 -60.75 21.31 -21.79
CA PHE A 275 -60.53 21.69 -23.17
C PHE A 275 -61.84 22.15 -23.81
N THR A 276 -61.84 23.37 -24.34
CA THR A 276 -63.02 23.95 -25.03
C THR A 276 -62.78 24.21 -26.51
N MET A 277 -61.52 24.20 -26.97
CA MET A 277 -61.13 24.40 -28.35
C MET A 277 -60.07 23.36 -28.76
N ALA A 278 -60.06 23.00 -30.04
CA ALA A 278 -59.00 22.16 -30.60
C ALA A 278 -57.72 22.98 -30.82
N ASP A 279 -56.57 22.33 -30.68
CA ASP A 279 -55.23 22.87 -30.84
C ASP A 279 -54.88 24.05 -29.90
N ASP A 280 -55.70 24.30 -28.86
CA ASP A 280 -55.45 25.28 -27.81
C ASP A 280 -54.81 24.58 -26.59
N PRO A 281 -53.57 24.94 -26.20
CA PRO A 281 -52.89 24.28 -25.09
C PRO A 281 -53.44 24.73 -23.73
N GLU A 282 -53.69 23.76 -22.85
CA GLU A 282 -54.06 23.99 -21.46
C GLU A 282 -52.88 23.73 -20.54
N ASP A 283 -52.70 24.60 -19.55
CA ASP A 283 -51.60 24.56 -18.58
C ASP A 283 -52.01 23.81 -17.30
N LEU A 284 -51.17 22.89 -16.83
CA LEU A 284 -51.31 22.32 -15.50
C LEU A 284 -50.82 23.34 -14.47
N SER A 285 -51.68 24.33 -14.18
CA SER A 285 -51.37 25.41 -13.24
C SER A 285 -51.38 25.00 -11.76
N ASP A 286 -51.74 23.76 -11.45
CA ASP A 286 -51.79 23.20 -10.10
C ASP A 286 -50.39 22.88 -9.56
N PRO A 287 -50.20 22.86 -8.22
CA PRO A 287 -48.95 22.41 -7.60
C PRO A 287 -48.54 21.02 -8.12
N GLY A 288 -47.34 20.92 -8.67
CA GLY A 288 -46.81 19.69 -9.28
C GLY A 288 -46.90 19.64 -10.80
N GLY A 289 -47.58 20.58 -11.46
CA GLY A 289 -47.66 20.65 -12.92
C GLY A 289 -46.33 20.99 -13.62
N ASP A 290 -45.36 21.58 -12.90
CA ASP A 290 -43.97 21.82 -13.33
C ASP A 290 -43.79 22.40 -14.75
N GLY A 291 -44.74 23.24 -15.18
CA GLY A 291 -44.73 23.89 -16.49
C GLY A 291 -45.25 23.02 -17.65
N LEU A 292 -45.95 21.91 -17.35
CA LEU A 292 -46.58 21.05 -18.35
C LEU A 292 -47.78 21.74 -19.00
N GLN A 293 -47.77 21.78 -20.33
CA GLN A 293 -48.92 22.20 -21.12
C GLN A 293 -49.25 21.14 -22.16
N ILE A 294 -50.54 20.84 -22.36
CA ILE A 294 -51.00 19.85 -23.33
C ILE A 294 -52.08 20.43 -24.23
N ALA A 295 -52.11 20.01 -25.50
CA ALA A 295 -53.14 20.39 -26.47
C ALA A 295 -53.73 19.14 -27.14
N LEU A 296 -55.00 19.21 -27.50
CA LEU A 296 -55.73 18.15 -28.19
C LEU A 296 -56.02 18.57 -29.63
N SER A 297 -55.67 17.72 -30.59
CA SER A 297 -56.02 17.98 -31.99
C SER A 297 -57.51 17.81 -32.24
N SER A 298 -58.05 18.42 -33.30
CA SER A 298 -59.41 18.12 -33.75
C SER A 298 -59.61 16.61 -33.96
N GLY A 299 -60.71 16.04 -33.48
CA GLY A 299 -60.96 14.60 -33.56
C GLY A 299 -61.91 14.14 -32.46
N VAL A 300 -61.98 12.83 -32.22
CA VAL A 300 -62.83 12.21 -31.18
C VAL A 300 -61.95 11.60 -30.10
N LEU A 301 -62.34 11.78 -28.83
CA LEU A 301 -61.87 11.01 -27.67
C LEU A 301 -63.05 10.29 -27.02
N HIS A 302 -62.80 9.23 -26.27
CA HIS A 302 -63.83 8.52 -25.51
C HIS A 302 -63.60 8.66 -24.01
N GLY A 303 -64.68 8.75 -23.24
CA GLY A 303 -64.60 8.68 -21.78
C GLY A 303 -63.96 7.36 -21.34
N GLY A 304 -62.88 7.45 -20.55
CA GLY A 304 -62.05 6.31 -20.15
C GLY A 304 -60.75 6.13 -20.95
N ASP A 305 -60.52 6.91 -22.02
CA ASP A 305 -59.23 6.95 -22.70
C ASP A 305 -58.14 7.47 -21.75
N THR A 306 -56.96 6.85 -21.78
CA THR A 306 -55.83 7.21 -20.92
C THR A 306 -54.53 7.36 -21.70
N PHE A 307 -53.72 8.30 -21.25
CA PHE A 307 -52.37 8.55 -21.74
C PHE A 307 -51.48 9.04 -20.60
N GLN A 308 -50.17 9.03 -20.81
CA GLN A 308 -49.21 9.54 -19.85
C GLN A 308 -48.17 10.43 -20.50
N ILE A 309 -47.59 11.31 -19.69
CA ILE A 309 -46.44 12.13 -20.05
C ILE A 309 -45.42 11.99 -18.94
N THR A 310 -44.18 11.68 -19.30
CA THR A 310 -43.08 11.56 -18.33
C THR A 310 -42.21 12.81 -18.40
N SER A 311 -41.77 13.33 -17.27
CA SER A 311 -40.75 14.38 -17.20
C SER A 311 -39.37 13.79 -16.91
N PHE A 312 -38.35 14.46 -17.43
CA PHE A 312 -36.96 14.10 -17.23
C PHE A 312 -36.14 15.30 -16.73
N ALA A 313 -35.54 15.14 -15.56
CA ALA A 313 -34.55 16.01 -14.96
C ALA A 313 -33.13 15.45 -15.25
N PRO A 314 -32.20 16.25 -15.83
CA PRO A 314 -30.88 15.76 -16.20
C PRO A 314 -29.98 15.37 -15.02
N THR A 315 -30.18 15.92 -13.82
CA THR A 315 -29.33 15.60 -12.66
C THR A 315 -29.81 14.33 -11.96
N LEU A 316 -29.00 13.27 -12.02
CA LEU A 316 -29.29 12.01 -11.34
C LEU A 316 -28.82 12.01 -9.87
N GLN A 317 -27.70 12.68 -9.59
CA GLN A 317 -27.14 12.78 -8.24
C GLN A 317 -26.31 14.04 -8.11
N GLU A 318 -26.67 14.92 -7.17
CA GLU A 318 -25.86 16.08 -6.84
C GLU A 318 -24.52 15.69 -6.20
N ALA A 319 -23.49 16.49 -6.47
CA ALA A 319 -22.23 16.39 -5.75
C ALA A 319 -22.42 16.85 -4.30
N SER A 320 -21.74 16.19 -3.36
CA SER A 320 -21.72 16.60 -1.96
C SER A 320 -20.38 16.29 -1.33
N ASP A 321 -19.99 17.08 -0.33
CA ASP A 321 -18.81 16.80 0.51
C ASP A 321 -19.19 15.91 1.69
N ALA A 322 -18.23 15.11 2.14
CA ALA A 322 -18.34 14.39 3.39
C ALA A 322 -18.16 15.36 4.55
N ARG A 323 -19.00 15.22 5.58
CA ARG A 323 -18.93 16.03 6.79
C ARG A 323 -18.93 15.15 8.03
N LEU A 324 -17.90 15.32 8.84
CA LEU A 324 -17.68 14.59 10.08
C LEU A 324 -17.67 15.57 11.24
N ALA A 325 -18.48 15.33 12.27
CA ALA A 325 -18.43 16.08 13.51
C ALA A 325 -17.65 15.31 14.58
N ILE A 326 -16.81 16.01 15.34
CA ILE A 326 -16.01 15.47 16.43
C ILE A 326 -16.42 16.16 17.74
N GLY A 327 -16.80 15.36 18.73
CA GLY A 327 -17.39 15.81 19.99
C GLY A 327 -18.92 15.66 19.99
N SER A 328 -19.52 15.83 21.16
CA SER A 328 -20.96 15.69 21.37
C SER A 328 -21.60 16.97 21.88
N THR A 329 -22.80 17.29 21.40
CA THR A 329 -23.65 18.36 21.94
C THR A 329 -24.31 17.96 23.26
N GLY A 330 -24.42 16.66 23.56
CA GLY A 330 -25.07 16.14 24.77
C GLY A 330 -24.31 16.41 26.07
N GLY A 331 -23.00 16.68 25.97
CA GLY A 331 -22.12 17.01 27.11
C GLY A 331 -21.93 18.51 27.37
N GLY A 332 -22.62 19.40 26.63
CA GLY A 332 -22.45 20.86 26.71
C GLY A 332 -21.26 21.40 25.92
N GLY A 333 -20.65 20.60 25.05
CA GLY A 333 -19.61 21.02 24.10
C GLY A 333 -20.17 21.42 22.74
N SER A 334 -19.39 22.19 21.97
CA SER A 334 -19.67 22.46 20.56
C SER A 334 -18.82 21.54 19.68
N PRO A 335 -19.42 20.66 18.86
CA PRO A 335 -18.66 19.74 18.03
C PRO A 335 -17.89 20.48 16.95
N ILE A 336 -16.69 19.99 16.63
CA ILE A 336 -15.87 20.49 15.52
C ILE A 336 -16.30 19.76 14.27
N THR A 337 -16.76 20.49 13.25
CA THR A 337 -17.11 19.89 11.95
C THR A 337 -15.92 19.98 11.00
N VAL A 338 -15.51 18.85 10.46
CA VAL A 338 -14.49 18.71 9.43
C VAL A 338 -15.17 18.31 8.13
N THR A 339 -14.74 18.91 7.02
CA THR A 339 -15.29 18.66 5.69
C THR A 339 -14.20 18.08 4.79
N SER A 340 -14.58 17.17 3.89
CA SER A 340 -13.68 16.55 2.92
C SER A 340 -14.42 16.28 1.61
N GLN A 341 -13.75 16.45 0.48
CA GLN A 341 -14.28 16.07 -0.84
C GLN A 341 -14.40 14.55 -1.00
N SER A 342 -13.80 13.75 -0.12
CA SER A 342 -13.86 12.29 -0.14
C SER A 342 -14.42 11.71 1.15
N ASN A 343 -14.86 10.46 1.12
CA ASN A 343 -15.27 9.72 2.31
C ASN A 343 -14.08 9.26 3.18
N THR A 344 -12.88 9.75 2.93
CA THR A 344 -11.67 9.46 3.70
C THR A 344 -11.15 10.74 4.35
N PHE A 345 -10.89 10.65 5.65
CA PHE A 345 -10.33 11.71 6.48
C PHE A 345 -8.99 11.26 7.02
N ASN A 346 -7.92 11.94 6.63
CA ASN A 346 -6.57 11.64 7.10
C ASN A 346 -6.21 12.56 8.25
N ASP A 347 -5.62 11.99 9.31
CA ASP A 347 -5.04 12.72 10.45
C ASP A 347 -5.98 13.69 11.18
N VAL A 348 -7.30 13.48 11.05
CA VAL A 348 -8.31 14.18 11.85
C VAL A 348 -8.17 13.81 13.33
N ILE A 349 -7.88 12.53 13.59
CA ILE A 349 -7.27 12.07 14.84
C ILE A 349 -5.82 11.76 14.47
N GLY A 350 -4.86 12.28 15.23
CA GLY A 350 -3.44 12.19 14.86
C GLY A 350 -2.99 10.76 14.58
N ASN A 351 -2.37 10.53 13.42
CA ASN A 351 -1.90 9.24 12.91
C ASN A 351 -3.01 8.20 12.68
N VAL A 352 -4.24 8.66 12.39
CA VAL A 352 -5.39 7.80 12.09
C VAL A 352 -6.08 8.28 10.82
N THR A 353 -6.28 7.36 9.89
CA THR A 353 -7.18 7.55 8.74
C THR A 353 -8.55 6.98 9.08
N LEU A 354 -9.59 7.80 8.94
CA LEU A 354 -11.00 7.42 9.06
C LEU A 354 -11.63 7.28 7.67
N SER A 355 -12.43 6.24 7.45
CA SER A 355 -13.23 6.07 6.23
C SER A 355 -14.69 5.93 6.58
N LEU A 356 -15.54 6.76 5.97
CA LEU A 356 -16.97 6.85 6.24
C LEU A 356 -17.74 5.97 5.26
N HIS A 357 -18.73 5.25 5.77
CA HIS A 357 -19.54 4.29 5.01
C HIS A 357 -21.02 4.63 5.02
N LYS A 358 -21.51 5.26 6.10
CA LYS A 358 -22.92 5.58 6.29
C LYS A 358 -23.12 6.83 7.14
N GLU A 359 -24.18 7.57 6.85
CA GLU A 359 -24.63 8.72 7.64
C GLU A 359 -25.29 8.26 8.95
N THR A 360 -24.99 8.96 10.04
CA THR A 360 -25.58 8.70 11.37
C THR A 360 -26.86 9.52 11.54
N GLU A 361 -27.79 9.03 12.36
CA GLU A 361 -28.99 9.79 12.72
C GLU A 361 -28.65 11.03 13.58
N VAL A 362 -29.54 12.02 13.59
CA VAL A 362 -29.34 13.23 14.39
C VAL A 362 -29.28 12.87 15.87
N GLY A 363 -28.14 13.14 16.51
CA GLY A 363 -27.90 12.83 17.92
C GLY A 363 -27.35 11.42 18.18
N GLN A 364 -27.12 10.61 17.14
CA GLN A 364 -26.40 9.34 17.23
C GLN A 364 -24.89 9.60 17.15
N TYR A 365 -24.16 9.25 18.21
CA TYR A 365 -22.71 9.39 18.27
C TYR A 365 -22.02 8.03 18.25
N LEU A 366 -20.92 7.94 17.51
CA LEU A 366 -20.05 6.78 17.40
C LEU A 366 -18.82 7.02 18.26
N ASN A 367 -18.56 6.16 19.24
CA ASN A 367 -17.37 6.28 20.06
C ASN A 367 -16.20 5.56 19.37
N VAL A 368 -15.11 6.30 19.16
CA VAL A 368 -13.85 5.78 18.66
C VAL A 368 -12.80 5.92 19.74
N THR A 369 -12.26 4.80 20.21
CA THR A 369 -11.14 4.79 21.15
C THR A 369 -9.86 4.44 20.42
N THR A 370 -8.79 5.12 20.79
CA THR A 370 -7.44 4.87 20.29
C THR A 370 -6.54 4.61 21.49
N ALA A 371 -5.67 3.62 21.38
CA ALA A 371 -4.66 3.31 22.37
C ALA A 371 -3.50 2.55 21.72
N VAL A 372 -2.34 2.55 22.36
CA VAL A 372 -1.25 1.64 22.00
C VAL A 372 -1.67 0.20 22.29
N ASN A 373 -1.41 -0.72 21.36
CA ASN A 373 -1.68 -2.14 21.52
C ASN A 373 -0.54 -2.84 22.29
N VAL A 374 -0.56 -2.67 23.61
CA VAL A 374 0.41 -3.27 24.54
C VAL A 374 0.45 -4.80 24.42
N SER A 375 -0.70 -5.44 24.19
CA SER A 375 -0.80 -6.90 24.05
C SER A 375 -0.07 -7.41 22.81
N ALA A 376 -0.18 -6.71 21.68
CA ALA A 376 0.57 -7.04 20.46
C ALA A 376 2.08 -6.93 20.70
N ILE A 377 2.54 -5.84 21.32
CA ILE A 377 3.96 -5.64 21.64
C ILE A 377 4.48 -6.74 22.59
N LYS A 378 3.72 -7.08 23.63
CA LYS A 378 4.05 -8.20 24.54
C LYS A 378 4.15 -9.53 23.79
N SER A 379 3.30 -9.78 22.80
CA SER A 379 3.38 -10.99 21.97
C SER A 379 4.66 -11.05 21.16
N GLU A 380 5.13 -9.92 20.61
CA GLU A 380 6.40 -9.87 19.89
C GLU A 380 7.60 -10.13 20.80
N ILE A 381 7.59 -9.54 22.02
CA ILE A 381 8.60 -9.81 23.04
C ILE A 381 8.60 -11.28 23.45
N SER A 382 7.42 -11.88 23.66
CA SER A 382 7.30 -13.32 23.95
C SER A 382 7.84 -14.19 22.81
N SER A 383 7.57 -13.83 21.55
CA SER A 383 8.08 -14.55 20.39
C SER A 383 9.62 -14.54 20.33
N LEU A 384 10.24 -13.38 20.62
CA LEU A 384 11.70 -13.30 20.78
C LEU A 384 12.21 -14.25 21.87
N ILE A 385 11.57 -14.24 23.04
CA ILE A 385 11.96 -15.09 24.18
C ILE A 385 11.86 -16.57 23.80
N GLU A 386 10.79 -16.98 23.13
CA GLU A 386 10.62 -18.35 22.63
C GLU A 386 11.73 -18.76 21.68
N LYS A 387 12.05 -17.94 20.65
CA LYS A 387 13.12 -18.25 19.69
C LYS A 387 14.50 -18.26 20.32
N TYR A 388 14.73 -17.39 21.30
CA TYR A 388 15.96 -17.41 22.08
C TYR A 388 16.09 -18.72 22.87
N ASN A 389 15.01 -19.13 23.55
CA ASN A 389 14.97 -20.36 24.32
C ASN A 389 15.14 -21.60 23.43
N ASP A 390 14.55 -21.62 22.23
CA ASP A 390 14.73 -22.69 21.25
C ASP A 390 16.21 -22.91 20.89
N VAL A 391 16.99 -21.82 20.77
CA VAL A 391 18.44 -21.87 20.51
C VAL A 391 19.18 -22.38 21.74
N MET A 392 18.90 -21.84 22.92
CA MET A 392 19.56 -22.25 24.18
C MET A 392 19.32 -23.73 24.48
N THR A 393 18.06 -24.18 24.43
CA THR A 393 17.68 -25.58 24.65
C THR A 393 18.32 -26.51 23.61
N PHE A 394 18.40 -26.10 22.34
CA PHE A 394 19.10 -26.91 21.34
C PHE A 394 20.59 -27.07 21.70
N ILE A 395 21.29 -25.98 22.02
CA ILE A 395 22.71 -26.02 22.40
C ILE A 395 22.92 -26.89 23.65
N ASP A 396 22.08 -26.72 24.67
CA ASP A 396 22.20 -27.48 25.92
C ASP A 396 21.94 -28.98 25.70
N ASN A 397 20.95 -29.34 24.87
CA ASN A 397 20.69 -30.72 24.49
C ASN A 397 21.85 -31.33 23.69
N GLN A 398 22.51 -30.55 22.84
CA GLN A 398 23.70 -31.00 22.12
C GLN A 398 24.93 -31.18 23.02
N ASN A 399 24.96 -30.49 24.17
CA ASN A 399 26.09 -30.50 25.10
C ASN A 399 25.82 -31.34 26.36
N LYS A 400 24.79 -32.18 26.36
CA LYS A 400 24.45 -33.09 27.47
C LYS A 400 25.00 -34.49 27.24
N TYR A 401 25.57 -35.08 28.28
CA TYR A 401 25.87 -36.52 28.39
C TYR A 401 24.80 -37.16 29.27
N ASP A 402 24.13 -38.20 28.78
CA ASP A 402 23.18 -39.00 29.54
C ASP A 402 23.89 -40.26 30.06
N SER A 403 24.00 -40.38 31.39
CA SER A 403 24.64 -41.52 32.05
C SER A 403 23.85 -42.81 31.95
N ASP A 404 22.53 -42.72 31.77
CA ASP A 404 21.65 -43.89 31.79
C ASP A 404 21.55 -44.53 30.40
N SER A 405 21.57 -43.71 29.35
CA SER A 405 21.59 -44.18 27.95
C SER A 405 23.00 -44.30 27.37
N GLU A 406 24.03 -43.83 28.08
CA GLU A 406 25.43 -43.71 27.60
C GLU A 406 25.54 -42.93 26.28
N GLN A 407 24.59 -42.03 26.01
CA GLN A 407 24.53 -41.23 24.79
C GLN A 407 24.81 -39.75 25.05
N SER A 408 25.45 -39.12 24.07
CA SER A 408 25.70 -37.68 24.05
C SER A 408 25.06 -37.05 22.83
N GLY A 409 24.78 -35.74 22.90
CA GLY A 409 24.48 -34.96 21.71
C GLY A 409 25.59 -35.08 20.67
N ILE A 410 25.25 -35.03 19.38
CA ILE A 410 26.22 -35.26 18.28
C ILE A 410 27.31 -34.17 18.23
N LEU A 411 27.07 -33.00 18.84
CA LEU A 411 28.04 -31.90 18.95
C LEU A 411 28.65 -31.77 20.36
N PHE A 412 28.60 -32.83 21.18
CA PHE A 412 29.13 -32.81 22.54
C PHE A 412 30.63 -32.43 22.56
N GLY A 413 30.99 -31.47 23.41
CA GLY A 413 32.37 -30.96 23.50
C GLY A 413 32.77 -29.96 22.41
N ASP A 414 31.88 -29.58 21.50
CA ASP A 414 32.18 -28.57 20.47
C ASP A 414 32.24 -27.16 21.07
N ARG A 415 33.45 -26.55 21.05
CA ARG A 415 33.67 -25.18 21.56
C ARG A 415 32.89 -24.12 20.79
N THR A 416 32.52 -24.37 19.54
CA THR A 416 31.75 -23.44 18.70
C THR A 416 30.37 -23.20 19.31
N LEU A 417 29.73 -24.24 19.85
CA LEU A 417 28.44 -24.11 20.54
C LEU A 417 28.53 -23.19 21.75
N GLN A 418 29.58 -23.35 22.57
CA GLN A 418 29.81 -22.50 23.73
C GLN A 418 30.11 -21.05 23.34
N ILE A 419 30.86 -20.81 22.26
CA ILE A 419 31.14 -19.47 21.75
C ILE A 419 29.83 -18.78 21.33
N VAL A 420 28.99 -19.49 20.56
CA VAL A 420 27.69 -18.97 20.10
C VAL A 420 26.78 -18.68 21.30
N GLN A 421 26.64 -19.64 22.22
CA GLN A 421 25.80 -19.50 23.41
C GLN A 421 26.22 -18.29 24.25
N ASN A 422 27.52 -18.15 24.53
CA ASN A 422 28.05 -17.02 25.30
C ASN A 422 27.89 -15.69 24.55
N SER A 423 28.04 -15.70 23.23
CA SER A 423 27.87 -14.49 22.42
C SER A 423 26.43 -13.99 22.49
N ILE A 424 25.44 -14.88 22.29
CA ILE A 424 24.02 -14.52 22.34
C ILE A 424 23.63 -14.07 23.76
N ARG A 425 24.08 -14.79 24.80
CA ARG A 425 23.83 -14.42 26.21
C ARG A 425 24.38 -13.04 26.58
N ARG A 426 25.59 -12.70 26.11
CA ARG A 426 26.21 -11.39 26.37
C ARG A 426 25.44 -10.26 25.71
N SER A 427 24.99 -10.43 24.47
CA SER A 427 24.19 -9.41 23.76
C SER A 427 22.88 -9.12 24.49
N ILE A 428 22.15 -10.16 24.92
CA ILE A 428 20.87 -10.04 25.62
C ILE A 428 20.99 -9.51 27.05
N GLY A 429 22.09 -9.82 27.74
CA GLY A 429 22.36 -9.35 29.10
C GLY A 429 23.00 -7.95 29.17
N SER A 430 23.22 -7.29 28.02
CA SER A 430 23.87 -5.99 27.98
C SER A 430 22.97 -4.89 28.55
N ARG A 431 23.60 -3.90 29.20
CA ARG A 431 22.95 -2.69 29.71
C ARG A 431 23.07 -1.59 28.66
N ILE A 432 22.04 -0.76 28.52
CA ILE A 432 22.01 0.35 27.56
C ILE A 432 22.12 1.68 28.33
N ASP A 433 23.32 2.25 28.40
CA ASP A 433 23.62 3.36 29.34
C ASP A 433 22.92 4.69 28.99
N SER A 434 22.42 4.86 27.76
CA SER A 434 21.68 6.06 27.33
C SER A 434 20.20 6.12 27.72
N ILE A 435 19.70 5.09 28.40
CA ILE A 435 18.32 4.99 28.88
C ILE A 435 18.30 5.20 30.40
N ASP A 436 17.19 5.73 30.94
CA ASP A 436 16.98 5.77 32.39
C ASP A 436 17.27 4.40 33.02
N SER A 437 18.06 4.41 34.09
CA SER A 437 18.45 3.23 34.86
C SER A 437 17.28 2.31 35.28
N ARG A 438 16.05 2.83 35.30
CA ARG A 438 14.82 2.07 35.56
C ARG A 438 14.42 1.13 34.41
N TYR A 439 14.85 1.39 33.18
CA TYR A 439 14.45 0.66 31.96
C TYR A 439 15.62 0.15 31.11
N ASN A 440 16.87 0.40 31.51
CA ASN A 440 18.06 0.15 30.68
C ASN A 440 18.55 -1.31 30.54
N GLN A 441 17.78 -2.31 31.00
CA GLN A 441 18.11 -3.74 30.88
C GLN A 441 16.85 -4.62 30.90
N LEU A 442 16.90 -5.82 30.32
CA LEU A 442 15.73 -6.73 30.29
C LEU A 442 15.17 -7.03 31.70
N TYR A 443 16.06 -7.20 32.68
CA TYR A 443 15.67 -7.41 34.07
C TYR A 443 14.81 -6.26 34.62
N SER A 444 15.09 -5.02 34.21
CA SER A 444 14.42 -3.83 34.71
C SER A 444 13.03 -3.61 34.08
N VAL A 445 12.68 -4.37 33.04
CA VAL A 445 11.33 -4.45 32.47
C VAL A 445 10.61 -5.77 32.81
N GLY A 446 11.17 -6.59 33.72
CA GLY A 446 10.54 -7.82 34.21
C GLY A 446 10.93 -9.12 33.48
N ILE A 447 11.88 -9.06 32.55
CA ILE A 447 12.38 -10.22 31.78
C ILE A 447 13.67 -10.73 32.44
N ARG A 448 13.69 -11.98 32.89
CA ARG A 448 14.82 -12.56 33.64
C ARG A 448 15.42 -13.78 32.98
N THR A 449 16.73 -13.90 33.10
CA THR A 449 17.51 -15.09 32.73
C THR A 449 17.46 -16.13 33.85
N GLY A 450 17.09 -17.36 33.52
CA GLY A 450 17.15 -18.52 34.41
C GLY A 450 18.57 -19.04 34.63
N ALA A 451 18.74 -19.97 35.57
CA ALA A 451 20.05 -20.58 35.87
C ALA A 451 20.59 -21.42 34.69
N ASP A 452 19.69 -21.94 33.85
CA ASP A 452 19.97 -22.64 32.60
C ASP A 452 20.26 -21.67 31.43
N GLY A 453 20.13 -20.36 31.65
CA GLY A 453 20.33 -19.32 30.64
C GLY A 453 19.15 -19.08 29.71
N THR A 454 17.99 -19.68 29.97
CA THR A 454 16.72 -19.36 29.28
C THR A 454 16.16 -18.02 29.74
N LEU A 455 15.35 -17.34 28.92
CA LEU A 455 14.64 -16.11 29.27
C LEU A 455 13.19 -16.41 29.64
N THR A 456 12.67 -15.68 30.64
CA THR A 456 11.25 -15.72 31.03
C THR A 456 10.75 -14.33 31.43
N ILE A 457 9.50 -14.00 31.10
CA ILE A 457 8.81 -12.84 31.68
C ILE A 457 8.41 -13.25 33.09
N ARG A 458 9.11 -12.73 34.11
CA ARG A 458 8.81 -13.05 35.52
C ARG A 458 7.81 -12.09 36.14
N ASP A 459 7.75 -10.87 35.62
CA ASP A 459 6.87 -9.82 36.10
C ASP A 459 6.11 -9.19 34.92
N HIS A 460 4.94 -9.75 34.61
CA HIS A 460 4.09 -9.30 33.51
C HIS A 460 3.48 -7.91 33.76
N ASN A 461 3.32 -7.53 35.03
CA ASN A 461 2.76 -6.24 35.42
C ASN A 461 3.79 -5.14 35.18
N ARG A 462 5.03 -5.33 35.64
CA ARG A 462 6.12 -4.39 35.40
C ARG A 462 6.39 -4.18 33.90
N LEU A 463 6.31 -5.24 33.09
CA LEU A 463 6.40 -5.11 31.64
C LEU A 463 5.22 -4.31 31.06
N GLY A 464 4.01 -4.52 31.58
CA GLY A 464 2.83 -3.74 31.22
C GLY A 464 2.98 -2.26 31.54
N GLU A 465 3.33 -1.94 32.78
CA GLU A 465 3.53 -0.57 33.25
C GLU A 465 4.62 0.16 32.45
N ALA A 466 5.72 -0.53 32.10
CA ALA A 466 6.77 0.04 31.27
C ALA A 466 6.27 0.36 29.84
N LEU A 467 5.47 -0.53 29.24
CA LEU A 467 4.90 -0.34 27.92
C LEU A 467 3.80 0.74 27.89
N GLU A 468 3.09 0.95 28.99
CA GLU A 468 2.02 1.95 29.10
C GLU A 468 2.56 3.35 29.43
N ASN A 469 3.50 3.44 30.38
CA ASN A 469 3.94 4.73 30.94
C ASN A 469 5.29 5.20 30.40
N SER A 470 6.08 4.31 29.79
CA SER A 470 7.46 4.61 29.36
C SER A 470 7.83 3.86 28.08
N LEU A 471 6.89 3.84 27.13
CA LEU A 471 7.04 3.12 25.86
C LEU A 471 8.31 3.53 25.11
N ASP A 472 8.68 4.81 25.12
CA ASP A 472 9.87 5.32 24.45
C ASP A 472 11.17 4.71 25.01
N ASP A 473 11.23 4.50 26.32
CA ASP A 473 12.37 3.83 26.96
C ASP A 473 12.41 2.34 26.59
N VAL A 474 11.25 1.68 26.50
CA VAL A 474 11.18 0.29 26.03
C VAL A 474 11.56 0.17 24.55
N ILE A 475 11.14 1.11 23.70
CA ILE A 475 11.56 1.18 22.30
C ILE A 475 13.08 1.30 22.23
N ARG A 476 13.68 2.21 23.00
CA ARG A 476 15.15 2.39 23.05
C ARG A 476 15.86 1.16 23.62
N LEU A 477 15.23 0.41 24.52
CA LEU A 477 15.82 -0.83 25.07
C LEU A 477 16.03 -1.88 23.99
N PHE A 478 15.15 -1.98 23.00
CA PHE A 478 15.24 -2.97 21.92
C PHE A 478 15.88 -2.40 20.63
N THR A 479 15.53 -1.17 20.25
CA THR A 479 15.90 -0.56 18.97
C THR A 479 17.12 0.35 19.10
N THR A 480 17.70 0.76 17.97
CA THR A 480 18.72 1.81 17.97
C THR A 480 18.05 3.17 18.24
N GLY A 481 18.54 3.83 19.29
CA GLY A 481 18.05 5.13 19.75
C GLY A 481 19.16 6.16 19.81
N GLY A 482 18.77 7.43 19.92
CA GLY A 482 19.69 8.52 20.20
C GLY A 482 19.10 9.52 21.18
N SER A 483 19.94 10.09 22.02
CA SER A 483 19.62 11.27 22.84
C SER A 483 20.38 12.46 22.29
N THR A 484 19.78 13.65 22.36
CA THR A 484 20.37 14.89 21.87
C THR A 484 20.42 15.93 22.99
N SER A 485 21.43 16.78 22.99
CA SER A 485 21.55 17.88 23.96
C SER A 485 20.80 19.15 23.55
N SER A 486 20.33 19.22 22.29
CA SER A 486 19.56 20.34 21.74
C SER A 486 18.18 19.88 21.27
N ASN A 487 17.16 20.71 21.49
CA ASN A 487 15.80 20.52 20.97
C ASN A 487 15.68 20.76 19.45
N HIS A 488 16.69 21.36 18.82
CA HIS A 488 16.76 21.57 17.38
C HIS A 488 17.48 20.44 16.62
N ILE A 489 17.93 19.41 17.35
CA ILE A 489 18.55 18.21 16.79
C ILE A 489 17.71 17.01 17.24
N GLU A 490 17.21 16.25 16.28
CA GLU A 490 16.43 15.03 16.53
C GLU A 490 17.14 13.83 15.90
N PHE A 491 17.40 12.79 16.69
CA PHE A 491 17.88 11.52 16.17
C PHE A 491 16.78 10.78 15.41
N VAL A 492 17.01 10.51 14.12
CA VAL A 492 16.06 9.77 13.29
C VAL A 492 16.40 8.27 13.30
N THR A 493 17.61 7.92 12.84
CA THR A 493 18.10 6.54 12.75
C THR A 493 19.63 6.49 12.67
N GLY A 494 20.21 5.33 12.94
CA GLY A 494 21.60 4.98 12.60
C GLY A 494 21.64 3.72 11.77
N SER A 495 22.78 3.48 11.11
CA SER A 495 23.06 2.22 10.40
C SER A 495 23.77 1.22 11.33
N PRO A 496 23.93 -0.06 10.94
CA PRO A 496 24.80 -0.99 11.65
C PRO A 496 26.26 -0.52 11.75
N GLN A 497 26.71 0.35 10.85
CA GLN A 497 28.05 0.94 10.80
C GLN A 497 28.18 2.21 11.66
N THR A 498 27.07 2.80 12.09
CA THR A 498 27.11 3.87 13.08
C THR A 498 27.64 3.31 14.40
N GLU A 499 28.74 3.89 14.89
CA GLU A 499 29.31 3.53 16.18
C GLU A 499 28.33 3.88 17.31
N ASP A 500 28.32 3.08 18.37
CA ASP A 500 27.43 3.26 19.51
C ASP A 500 28.18 3.57 20.82
N ASP A 501 27.45 4.08 21.80
CA ASP A 501 27.95 4.44 23.14
C ASP A 501 29.06 5.50 23.16
N GLN A 502 29.03 6.41 22.16
CA GLN A 502 29.80 7.64 22.16
C GLN A 502 28.93 8.86 21.84
N GLU A 503 29.39 10.02 22.30
CA GLU A 503 28.79 11.32 22.02
C GLU A 503 29.40 11.89 20.74
N PHE A 504 28.55 12.25 19.77
CA PHE A 504 28.92 12.86 18.51
C PHE A 504 28.60 14.36 18.56
N GLU A 505 29.58 15.21 18.33
CA GLU A 505 29.37 16.65 18.17
C GLU A 505 28.67 16.92 16.83
N VAL A 506 27.66 17.79 16.82
CA VAL A 506 26.95 18.19 15.60
C VAL A 506 27.24 19.66 15.37
N ASP A 507 27.95 19.95 14.28
CA ASP A 507 28.34 21.29 13.86
C ASP A 507 27.60 21.64 12.57
N ILE A 508 26.73 22.66 12.64
CA ILE A 508 25.89 23.13 11.56
C ILE A 508 26.49 24.40 10.99
N THR A 509 26.85 24.33 9.71
CA THR A 509 27.45 25.44 8.96
C THR A 509 26.42 26.24 8.17
N ALA A 510 25.26 25.64 7.83
CA ALA A 510 24.13 26.32 7.22
C ALA A 510 22.81 25.66 7.64
N ALA A 511 21.79 26.48 7.92
CA ALA A 511 20.45 26.01 8.26
C ALA A 511 19.70 25.67 6.98
N ALA A 512 18.76 24.73 7.07
CA ALA A 512 17.83 24.52 5.97
C ALA A 512 16.90 25.74 5.85
N THR A 513 16.68 26.23 4.63
CA THR A 513 15.76 27.34 4.35
C THR A 513 14.68 26.92 3.35
N HIS A 514 13.58 27.66 3.37
CA HIS A 514 12.52 27.54 2.37
C HIS A 514 12.87 28.28 1.09
N GLY A 515 12.33 27.80 -0.04
CA GLY A 515 12.23 28.57 -1.25
C GLY A 515 11.21 29.70 -1.07
N MET A 516 11.58 30.90 -1.50
CA MET A 516 10.77 32.10 -1.34
C MET A 516 10.73 32.90 -2.65
N PHE A 517 9.62 33.57 -2.92
CA PHE A 517 9.52 34.56 -3.97
C PHE A 517 9.01 35.88 -3.39
N ASP A 518 9.87 36.89 -3.40
CA ASP A 518 9.56 38.22 -2.91
C ASP A 518 9.13 39.12 -4.07
N GLY A 519 7.92 39.64 -4.01
CA GLY A 519 7.43 40.65 -4.94
C GLY A 519 8.21 41.97 -4.85
N SER A 520 7.98 42.83 -5.82
CA SER A 520 8.37 44.24 -5.76
C SER A 520 7.36 45.06 -4.97
N GLY A 521 7.81 46.18 -4.41
CA GLY A 521 7.00 47.03 -3.56
C GLY A 521 5.79 47.63 -4.30
N ILE A 522 4.60 47.44 -3.74
CA ILE A 522 3.35 48.10 -4.13
C ILE A 522 2.83 48.96 -2.97
N THR A 523 1.95 49.91 -3.28
CA THR A 523 1.29 50.74 -2.27
C THR A 523 0.31 49.89 -1.46
N ASN A 524 0.19 50.18 -0.16
CA ASN A 524 -0.70 49.46 0.72
C ASN A 524 -2.18 49.60 0.26
N PRO A 525 -2.92 48.49 0.00
CA PRO A 525 -4.34 48.53 -0.36
C PRO A 525 -5.24 49.27 0.64
N ALA A 526 -4.82 49.41 1.90
CA ALA A 526 -5.55 50.15 2.92
C ALA A 526 -5.56 51.67 2.71
N THR A 527 -4.52 52.22 2.06
CA THR A 527 -4.42 53.65 1.77
C THR A 527 -4.74 53.95 0.32
N THR A 528 -4.37 53.06 -0.59
CA THR A 528 -4.68 53.14 -2.02
C THR A 528 -5.29 51.81 -2.47
N PRO A 529 -6.63 51.70 -2.53
CA PRO A 529 -7.30 50.44 -2.86
C PRO A 529 -6.80 49.83 -4.18
N LEU A 530 -6.52 48.54 -4.14
CA LEU A 530 -6.00 47.78 -5.29
C LEU A 530 -7.17 47.19 -6.08
N VAL A 531 -7.21 47.41 -7.38
CA VAL A 531 -8.31 46.96 -8.24
C VAL A 531 -7.83 45.83 -9.16
N LEU A 532 -8.46 44.66 -9.05
CA LEU A 532 -8.34 43.60 -10.06
C LEU A 532 -9.63 43.53 -10.88
N ASN A 533 -9.49 43.20 -12.16
CA ASN A 533 -10.60 43.06 -13.10
C ASN A 533 -10.28 41.95 -14.10
N ALA A 534 -11.23 41.60 -14.97
CA ALA A 534 -11.10 40.53 -15.96
C ALA A 534 -9.86 40.60 -16.86
N SER A 535 -9.22 41.78 -17.01
CA SER A 535 -7.99 41.96 -17.79
C SER A 535 -6.68 41.87 -16.98
N SER A 536 -6.77 41.74 -15.65
CA SER A 536 -5.62 41.72 -14.74
C SER A 536 -5.91 40.96 -13.44
N ASN A 537 -6.44 39.73 -13.53
CA ASN A 537 -6.85 38.94 -12.36
C ASN A 537 -6.24 37.53 -12.32
N ARG A 538 -5.29 37.18 -13.21
CA ARG A 538 -4.70 35.84 -13.26
C ARG A 538 -3.24 35.81 -12.82
N ILE A 539 -2.88 34.85 -12.00
CA ILE A 539 -1.49 34.51 -11.70
C ILE A 539 -1.25 33.02 -11.97
N LYS A 540 0.00 32.67 -12.18
CA LYS A 540 0.43 31.27 -12.27
C LYS A 540 1.80 31.19 -11.67
N LEU A 541 2.06 30.13 -10.92
CA LEU A 541 3.29 29.97 -10.16
C LEU A 541 3.82 28.54 -10.28
N SER A 542 5.10 28.39 -9.98
CA SER A 542 5.78 27.11 -9.91
C SER A 542 6.35 26.92 -8.52
N ILE A 543 5.99 25.81 -7.87
CA ILE A 543 6.50 25.39 -6.55
C ILE A 543 7.20 24.04 -6.73
N ASP A 544 8.48 23.97 -6.35
CA ASP A 544 9.29 22.75 -6.34
C ASP A 544 9.28 21.99 -7.69
N GLY A 545 9.18 22.73 -8.80
CA GLY A 545 9.13 22.21 -10.16
C GLY A 545 7.74 21.85 -10.70
N LEU A 546 6.69 21.94 -9.88
CA LEU A 546 5.30 21.79 -10.31
C LEU A 546 4.66 23.15 -10.58
N HIS A 547 3.91 23.24 -11.67
CA HIS A 547 3.20 24.47 -12.03
C HIS A 547 1.76 24.38 -11.53
N SER A 548 1.29 25.44 -10.89
CA SER A 548 -0.14 25.64 -10.62
C SER A 548 -0.92 25.69 -11.93
N ASP A 549 -2.23 25.55 -11.84
CA ASP A 549 -3.10 26.09 -12.87
C ASP A 549 -3.11 27.62 -12.85
N GLU A 550 -3.80 28.24 -13.80
CA GLU A 550 -4.00 29.68 -13.77
C GLU A 550 -4.92 30.03 -12.61
N ILE A 551 -4.34 30.55 -11.53
CA ILE A 551 -5.06 31.03 -10.36
C ILE A 551 -5.80 32.32 -10.75
N VAL A 552 -7.13 32.26 -10.66
CA VAL A 552 -8.01 33.39 -10.99
C VAL A 552 -8.47 34.05 -9.70
N LEU A 553 -8.11 35.32 -9.55
CA LEU A 553 -8.54 36.19 -8.46
C LEU A 553 -9.85 36.90 -8.83
N SER A 554 -10.63 37.29 -7.83
CA SER A 554 -11.92 37.93 -8.01
C SER A 554 -11.79 39.33 -8.58
N ASP A 555 -12.71 39.67 -9.48
CA ASP A 555 -12.82 41.02 -10.05
C ASP A 555 -13.43 41.97 -9.03
N ARG A 556 -12.59 42.54 -8.17
CA ARG A 556 -13.01 43.46 -7.11
C ARG A 556 -11.94 44.48 -6.74
N THR A 557 -12.36 45.42 -5.89
CA THR A 557 -11.47 46.36 -5.23
C THR A 557 -11.11 45.84 -3.83
N TYR A 558 -9.82 45.67 -3.58
CA TYR A 558 -9.25 45.28 -2.29
C TYR A 558 -8.95 46.53 -1.50
N ASN A 559 -9.57 46.65 -0.32
CA ASN A 559 -9.40 47.81 0.55
C ASN A 559 -8.51 47.51 1.76
N THR A 560 -8.05 46.28 1.92
CA THR A 560 -7.07 45.91 2.95
C THR A 560 -6.11 44.85 2.41
N VAL A 561 -4.93 44.77 3.04
CA VAL A 561 -3.91 43.75 2.72
C VAL A 561 -4.44 42.35 3.05
N GLU A 562 -5.14 42.21 4.18
CA GLU A 562 -5.64 40.92 4.67
C GLU A 562 -6.65 40.31 3.70
N GLN A 563 -7.51 41.12 3.08
CA GLN A 563 -8.45 40.66 2.05
C GLN A 563 -7.72 40.11 0.81
N LEU A 564 -6.62 40.77 0.42
CA LEU A 564 -5.82 40.38 -0.74
C LEU A 564 -5.03 39.10 -0.47
N VAL A 565 -4.31 39.06 0.66
CA VAL A 565 -3.50 37.89 1.06
C VAL A 565 -4.39 36.68 1.30
N ALA A 566 -5.51 36.83 2.01
CA ALA A 566 -6.42 35.72 2.30
C ALA A 566 -6.99 35.09 1.03
N GLU A 567 -7.37 35.91 0.03
CA GLU A 567 -7.87 35.36 -1.23
C GLU A 567 -6.77 34.67 -2.04
N ILE A 568 -5.58 35.27 -2.14
CA ILE A 568 -4.46 34.63 -2.86
C ILE A 568 -4.11 33.30 -2.17
N GLN A 569 -4.05 33.28 -0.84
CA GLN A 569 -3.80 32.08 -0.06
C GLN A 569 -4.87 31.01 -0.31
N GLU A 570 -6.15 31.36 -0.19
CA GLU A 570 -7.29 30.45 -0.44
C GLU A 570 -7.23 29.84 -1.85
N LYS A 571 -6.93 30.66 -2.86
CA LYS A 571 -6.85 30.20 -4.25
C LYS A 571 -5.64 29.32 -4.54
N ILE A 572 -4.53 29.53 -3.82
CA ILE A 572 -3.35 28.67 -3.90
C ILE A 572 -3.63 27.34 -3.20
N ASP A 573 -4.24 27.37 -2.02
CA ASP A 573 -4.58 26.16 -1.26
C ASP A 573 -5.60 25.27 -1.99
N SER A 574 -6.42 25.85 -2.88
CA SER A 574 -7.37 25.12 -3.73
C SER A 574 -6.77 24.52 -5.02
N ASP A 575 -5.50 24.81 -5.36
CA ASP A 575 -4.91 24.35 -6.62
C ASP A 575 -4.44 22.88 -6.56
N GLU A 576 -5.14 22.01 -7.30
CA GLU A 576 -4.88 20.57 -7.30
C GLU A 576 -3.54 20.17 -7.92
N LYS A 577 -2.94 21.00 -8.78
CA LYS A 577 -1.68 20.66 -9.47
C LYS A 577 -0.45 20.81 -8.61
N ILE A 578 -0.47 21.77 -7.69
CA ILE A 578 0.59 21.92 -6.68
C ILE A 578 0.31 21.07 -5.44
N GLY A 579 -0.94 20.64 -5.22
CA GLY A 579 -1.34 19.71 -4.16
C GLY A 579 -1.06 20.23 -2.74
N ASN A 580 -0.95 19.33 -1.75
CA ASN A 580 -0.72 19.69 -0.34
C ASN A 580 0.71 20.18 -0.03
N ARG A 581 1.47 20.66 -1.02
CA ARG A 581 2.87 21.08 -0.83
C ARG A 581 3.01 22.35 0.01
N GLY A 582 1.89 23.01 0.31
CA GLY A 582 1.76 24.13 1.25
C GLY A 582 2.60 25.34 0.85
N LEU A 583 1.95 26.47 0.59
CA LEU A 583 2.64 27.72 0.35
C LEU A 583 1.97 28.79 1.19
N THR A 584 2.76 29.62 1.86
CA THR A 584 2.24 30.73 2.68
C THR A 584 2.49 32.03 1.95
N VAL A 585 1.44 32.83 1.81
CA VAL A 585 1.50 34.19 1.29
C VAL A 585 1.45 35.17 2.45
N GLU A 586 2.41 36.08 2.51
CA GLU A 586 2.47 37.14 3.50
C GLU A 586 2.70 38.50 2.86
N TRP A 587 2.25 39.55 3.53
CA TRP A 587 2.60 40.91 3.18
C TRP A 587 3.73 41.41 4.06
N ILE A 588 4.83 41.83 3.44
CA ILE A 588 5.99 42.39 4.14
C ILE A 588 6.02 43.90 3.92
N ALA A 589 5.89 44.67 5.00
CA ALA A 589 5.97 46.12 4.95
C ALA A 589 7.43 46.57 4.68
N SER A 590 7.61 47.43 3.67
CA SER A 590 8.93 47.95 3.25
C SER A 590 9.06 49.47 3.43
N GLY A 591 8.03 50.12 3.95
CA GLY A 591 7.98 51.57 4.22
C GLY A 591 6.74 51.96 5.02
N SER A 592 6.48 53.27 5.16
CA SER A 592 5.31 53.77 5.89
C SER A 592 3.98 53.49 5.20
N ASP A 593 3.98 53.25 3.88
CA ASP A 593 2.77 53.02 3.08
C ASP A 593 3.00 52.05 1.89
N THR A 594 4.07 51.27 1.95
CA THR A 594 4.47 50.35 0.89
C THR A 594 4.88 49.01 1.47
N GLY A 595 4.70 47.95 0.70
CA GLY A 595 5.11 46.60 1.04
C GLY A 595 5.04 45.70 -0.17
N TYR A 596 5.32 44.42 0.01
CA TYR A 596 5.32 43.45 -1.08
C TYR A 596 4.70 42.13 -0.61
N LEU A 597 4.23 41.35 -1.57
CA LEU A 597 3.77 39.98 -1.31
C LEU A 597 4.97 39.04 -1.35
N SER A 598 5.11 38.23 -0.32
CA SER A 598 6.12 37.18 -0.17
C SER A 598 5.43 35.83 -0.22
N PHE A 599 5.96 34.92 -1.04
CA PHE A 599 5.44 33.57 -1.22
C PHE A 599 6.49 32.58 -0.70
N THR A 600 6.20 31.87 0.37
CA THR A 600 7.14 30.95 1.03
C THR A 600 6.64 29.52 0.90
N SER A 601 7.44 28.64 0.29
CA SER A 601 7.14 27.20 0.28
C SER A 601 7.12 26.65 1.71
N SER A 602 6.31 25.63 1.97
CA SER A 602 6.36 24.90 3.25
C SER A 602 7.47 23.84 3.31
N THR A 603 8.11 23.56 2.17
CA THR A 603 9.21 22.60 2.05
C THR A 603 10.56 23.26 2.28
N TYR A 604 11.47 22.56 2.94
CA TYR A 604 12.85 23.01 3.15
C TYR A 604 13.82 22.38 2.13
N GLY A 605 14.90 23.08 1.82
CA GLY A 605 16.03 22.53 1.07
C GLY A 605 16.23 23.12 -0.32
N SER A 606 17.26 22.64 -1.03
CA SER A 606 17.62 23.10 -2.38
C SER A 606 16.56 22.80 -3.45
N ASN A 607 15.68 21.84 -3.17
CA ASN A 607 14.52 21.53 -4.01
C ASN A 607 13.33 22.47 -3.76
N SER A 608 13.36 23.22 -2.65
CA SER A 608 12.32 24.19 -2.33
C SER A 608 12.51 25.44 -3.16
N LYS A 609 11.60 25.68 -4.11
CA LYS A 609 11.69 26.80 -5.06
C LYS A 609 10.32 27.37 -5.34
N VAL A 610 10.22 28.70 -5.31
CA VAL A 610 9.00 29.41 -5.70
C VAL A 610 9.34 30.39 -6.81
N SER A 611 8.55 30.37 -7.88
CA SER A 611 8.69 31.32 -8.98
C SER A 611 7.35 31.63 -9.64
N MET A 612 7.26 32.81 -10.24
CA MET A 612 6.07 33.22 -11.00
C MET A 612 6.23 32.83 -12.47
N VAL A 613 5.15 32.32 -13.07
CA VAL A 613 5.11 31.93 -14.47
C VAL A 613 4.62 33.11 -15.30
N SER A 614 5.49 33.64 -16.15
CA SER A 614 5.16 34.74 -17.07
C SER A 614 4.34 34.28 -18.28
N GLY A 615 3.68 35.21 -18.99
CA GLY A 615 2.99 34.92 -20.25
C GLY A 615 1.55 34.41 -20.08
N VAL A 616 0.96 34.59 -18.90
CA VAL A 616 -0.45 34.30 -18.61
C VAL A 616 -1.33 35.41 -19.19
N ALA A 617 -2.41 35.05 -19.88
CA ALA A 617 -3.39 36.04 -20.35
C ALA A 617 -4.07 36.72 -19.14
N ASN A 618 -4.38 38.02 -19.25
CA ASN A 618 -4.98 38.80 -18.18
C ASN A 618 -4.18 38.77 -16.86
N SER A 619 -2.84 38.79 -16.97
CA SER A 619 -1.95 38.62 -15.83
C SER A 619 -2.06 39.75 -14.80
N ALA A 620 -2.25 39.38 -13.53
CA ALA A 620 -2.18 40.29 -12.38
C ALA A 620 -0.75 40.54 -11.89
N LEU A 621 0.28 39.89 -12.48
CA LEU A 621 1.65 39.94 -11.95
C LEU A 621 2.19 41.38 -11.84
N SER A 622 1.84 42.29 -12.73
CA SER A 622 2.30 43.68 -12.63
C SER A 622 1.57 44.46 -11.54
N VAL A 623 0.25 44.27 -11.41
CA VAL A 623 -0.59 44.98 -10.42
C VAL A 623 -0.23 44.53 -8.99
N LEU A 624 0.10 43.25 -8.82
CA LEU A 624 0.49 42.66 -7.55
C LEU A 624 1.99 42.82 -7.23
N GLY A 625 2.76 43.50 -8.09
CA GLY A 625 4.20 43.67 -7.91
C GLY A 625 5.05 42.40 -8.15
N LEU A 626 4.47 41.34 -8.69
CA LEU A 626 5.12 40.03 -8.87
C LEU A 626 5.94 39.91 -10.16
N ALA A 627 5.75 40.82 -11.13
CA ALA A 627 6.40 40.74 -12.44
C ALA A 627 7.94 40.90 -12.38
N THR A 628 8.44 41.64 -11.39
CA THR A 628 9.89 41.88 -11.17
C THR A 628 10.34 41.45 -9.78
N GLY A 629 9.66 40.45 -9.20
CA GLY A 629 10.04 39.87 -7.92
C GLY A 629 11.36 39.10 -7.97
N THR A 630 11.92 38.82 -6.81
CA THR A 630 13.16 38.07 -6.63
C THR A 630 12.85 36.67 -6.09
N ALA A 631 13.31 35.65 -6.79
CA ALA A 631 13.26 34.27 -6.29
C ALA A 631 14.50 33.98 -5.42
N HIS A 632 14.28 33.38 -4.26
CA HIS A 632 15.29 32.87 -3.35
C HIS A 632 15.12 31.35 -3.29
N ASP A 633 16.09 30.61 -3.80
CA ASP A 633 16.10 29.15 -3.68
C ASP A 633 16.31 28.77 -2.21
N GLY A 634 15.59 27.74 -1.75
CA GLY A 634 15.85 27.14 -0.46
C GLY A 634 17.24 26.51 -0.41
N GLN A 635 17.76 26.31 0.80
CA GLN A 635 19.06 25.69 1.04
C GLN A 635 18.88 24.47 1.93
N ASP A 636 19.64 23.42 1.65
CA ASP A 636 19.70 22.25 2.53
C ASP A 636 20.53 22.58 3.77
N VAL A 637 20.25 21.88 4.88
CA VAL A 637 21.12 21.93 6.04
C VAL A 637 22.54 21.49 5.63
N ALA A 638 23.57 22.19 6.09
CA ALA A 638 24.96 21.79 5.89
C ALA A 638 25.68 21.73 7.23
N GLY A 639 26.57 20.75 7.40
CA GLY A 639 27.26 20.54 8.65
C GLY A 639 28.14 19.29 8.65
N THR A 640 28.72 19.00 9.80
CA THR A 640 29.49 17.78 10.07
C THR A 640 28.91 17.07 11.29
N ILE A 641 29.14 15.76 11.37
CA ILE A 641 28.82 14.97 12.55
C ILE A 641 30.13 14.39 13.05
N ASN A 642 30.54 14.75 14.26
CA ASN A 642 31.78 14.36 14.91
C ASN A 642 33.03 14.70 14.07
N GLY A 643 32.98 15.84 13.37
CA GLY A 643 34.02 16.28 12.44
C GLY A 643 34.10 15.46 11.12
N GLU A 644 33.26 14.44 10.94
CA GLU A 644 33.14 13.68 9.70
C GLU A 644 32.10 14.33 8.76
N SER A 645 32.26 14.14 7.45
CA SER A 645 31.39 14.77 6.46
C SER A 645 29.97 14.20 6.53
N ALA A 646 28.98 15.09 6.37
CA ALA A 646 27.58 14.72 6.34
C ALA A 646 26.85 15.42 5.19
N THR A 647 25.98 14.69 4.51
CA THR A 647 25.16 15.16 3.41
C THR A 647 23.81 15.67 3.93
N GLY A 648 23.50 16.92 3.59
CA GLY A 648 22.21 17.56 3.84
C GLY A 648 21.17 17.31 2.75
N THR A 649 19.90 17.18 3.14
CA THR A 649 18.76 17.24 2.23
C THR A 649 17.54 17.79 2.99
N GLY A 650 17.09 19.00 2.65
CA GLY A 650 16.15 19.76 3.47
C GLY A 650 16.69 19.90 4.89
N GLN A 651 15.87 19.51 5.87
CA GLN A 651 16.25 19.46 7.29
C GLN A 651 16.98 18.17 7.70
N SER A 652 17.23 17.23 6.80
CA SER A 652 17.90 15.96 7.11
C SER A 652 19.40 16.11 6.93
N LEU A 653 20.19 15.78 7.96
CA LEU A 653 21.64 15.67 7.89
C LEU A 653 22.05 14.20 8.08
N VAL A 654 22.81 13.63 7.14
CA VAL A 654 23.16 12.20 7.12
C VAL A 654 24.67 12.04 7.02
N GLY A 655 25.29 11.33 7.97
CA GLY A 655 26.72 10.99 7.89
C GLY A 655 27.02 10.14 6.65
N ASP A 656 28.06 10.50 5.93
CA ASP A 656 28.39 9.93 4.62
C ASP A 656 28.79 8.45 4.71
N LYS A 657 28.52 7.72 3.62
CA LYS A 657 28.90 6.31 3.51
C LYS A 657 30.42 6.17 3.53
N GLY A 658 30.94 5.26 4.37
CA GLY A 658 32.36 5.01 4.57
C GLY A 658 33.00 5.83 5.68
N ASN A 659 32.23 6.71 6.35
CA ASN A 659 32.66 7.37 7.58
C ASN A 659 33.03 6.34 8.65
N ALA A 660 34.01 6.67 9.49
CA ALA A 660 34.52 5.73 10.48
C ALA A 660 33.54 5.56 11.65
N THR A 661 32.80 6.61 12.01
CA THR A 661 31.90 6.55 13.17
C THR A 661 30.45 6.95 12.88
N THR A 662 30.21 7.75 11.84
CA THR A 662 28.90 8.35 11.56
C THR A 662 28.20 7.80 10.32
N ASP A 663 28.70 6.72 9.70
CA ASP A 663 28.12 6.14 8.47
C ASP A 663 26.62 5.86 8.67
N GLY A 664 25.78 6.54 7.89
CA GLY A 664 24.33 6.36 7.89
C GLY A 664 23.62 6.89 9.14
N LEU A 665 24.30 7.65 10.00
CA LEU A 665 23.67 8.38 11.11
C LEU A 665 22.84 9.53 10.53
N LYS A 666 21.53 9.48 10.74
CA LYS A 666 20.58 10.48 10.23
C LYS A 666 19.98 11.29 11.38
N LEU A 667 20.11 12.60 11.25
CA LEU A 667 19.57 13.60 12.17
C LEU A 667 18.59 14.51 11.41
N LYS A 668 17.56 14.98 12.12
CA LYS A 668 16.74 16.09 11.65
C LYS A 668 17.16 17.36 12.40
N ILE A 669 17.42 18.41 11.64
CA ILE A 669 17.97 19.67 12.11
C ILE A 669 16.95 20.78 11.85
N THR A 670 16.56 21.51 12.89
CA THR A 670 15.52 22.54 12.84
C THR A 670 16.00 23.90 13.38
N PHE A 671 17.30 24.18 13.27
CA PHE A 671 17.84 25.51 13.55
C PHE A 671 17.44 26.52 12.48
N ASP A 672 17.13 27.73 12.90
CA ASP A 672 17.06 28.90 12.03
C ASP A 672 18.45 29.45 11.75
N SER A 673 18.60 30.17 10.62
CA SER A 673 19.88 30.78 10.23
C SER A 673 20.45 31.74 11.29
N SER A 674 19.61 32.35 12.13
CA SER A 674 20.02 33.24 13.23
C SER A 674 20.57 32.49 14.45
N GLN A 675 20.33 31.18 14.55
CA GLN A 675 20.74 30.34 15.67
C GLN A 675 22.08 29.65 15.42
N ILE A 676 22.59 29.69 14.19
CA ILE A 676 23.89 29.11 13.82
C ILE A 676 24.99 30.06 14.26
N THR A 677 25.89 29.55 15.10
CA THR A 677 26.97 30.35 15.69
C THR A 677 28.34 30.01 15.11
N GLY A 678 28.42 29.00 14.23
CA GLY A 678 29.66 28.52 13.64
C GLY A 678 30.55 27.76 14.63
N ASN A 679 29.95 27.19 15.68
CA ASN A 679 30.54 26.26 16.64
C ASN A 679 29.52 25.16 16.92
N VAL A 680 29.96 24.00 17.40
CA VAL A 680 29.10 22.86 17.81
C VAL A 680 27.75 23.30 18.40
N GLU A 681 26.68 23.12 17.62
CA GLU A 681 25.30 23.47 17.96
C GLU A 681 24.64 22.47 18.92
N GLY A 682 25.21 21.28 19.05
CA GLY A 682 24.79 20.30 20.03
C GLY A 682 25.51 18.97 19.87
N THR A 683 25.05 17.99 20.63
CA THR A 683 25.59 16.64 20.64
C THR A 683 24.48 15.62 20.49
N VAL A 684 24.81 14.48 19.90
CA VAL A 684 23.95 13.30 19.82
C VAL A 684 24.70 12.09 20.36
N THR A 685 24.08 11.34 21.26
CA THR A 685 24.61 10.05 21.74
C THR A 685 23.76 8.96 21.14
N VAL A 686 24.36 8.07 20.35
CA VAL A 686 23.67 6.92 19.74
C VAL A 686 23.92 5.69 20.60
N SER A 687 22.87 4.93 20.89
CA SER A 687 23.00 3.61 21.51
C SER A 687 22.18 2.58 20.76
N LYS A 688 22.80 1.43 20.52
CA LYS A 688 22.11 0.28 19.96
C LYS A 688 21.39 -0.48 21.07
N GLY A 689 20.08 -0.62 20.95
CA GLY A 689 19.29 -1.47 21.83
C GLY A 689 19.66 -2.96 21.68
N ILE A 690 19.11 -3.76 22.58
CA ILE A 690 19.42 -5.19 22.73
C ILE A 690 19.09 -5.96 21.45
N ALA A 691 17.98 -5.64 20.77
CA ALA A 691 17.61 -6.33 19.54
C ALA A 691 18.56 -5.95 18.40
N SER A 692 18.89 -4.66 18.23
CA SER A 692 19.89 -4.24 17.22
C SER A 692 21.25 -4.90 17.44
N ARG A 693 21.78 -4.91 18.68
CA ARG A 693 23.06 -5.57 19.01
C ARG A 693 23.03 -7.09 18.78
N LEU A 694 21.91 -7.72 19.12
CA LEU A 694 21.74 -9.15 18.89
C LEU A 694 21.63 -9.45 17.40
N SER A 695 20.90 -8.64 16.62
CA SER A 695 20.78 -8.77 15.16
C SER A 695 22.16 -8.74 14.50
N ASP A 696 22.96 -7.69 14.75
CA ASP A 696 24.34 -7.56 14.25
C ASP A 696 25.18 -8.81 14.57
N LYS A 697 25.02 -9.35 15.78
CA LYS A 697 25.75 -10.54 16.21
C LYS A 697 25.28 -11.80 15.50
N LEU A 698 23.97 -12.01 15.34
CA LEU A 698 23.42 -13.17 14.66
C LEU A 698 23.79 -13.15 13.18
N ASP A 699 23.71 -11.98 12.53
CA ASP A 699 24.12 -11.79 11.14
C ASP A 699 25.59 -12.14 10.93
N SER A 700 26.48 -11.73 11.84
CA SER A 700 27.90 -12.12 11.78
C SER A 700 28.12 -13.64 11.88
N LEU A 701 27.21 -14.37 12.54
CA LEU A 701 27.29 -15.82 12.69
C LEU A 701 26.72 -16.56 11.47
N THR A 702 25.67 -16.02 10.85
CA THR A 702 24.90 -16.63 9.76
C THR A 702 25.21 -16.09 8.37
N ALA A 703 26.09 -15.08 8.25
CA ALA A 703 26.48 -14.48 6.98
C ALA A 703 26.82 -15.53 5.92
N ALA A 704 26.21 -15.42 4.75
CA ALA A 704 26.44 -16.35 3.66
C ALA A 704 27.92 -16.31 3.21
N GLY A 705 28.56 -17.48 3.14
CA GLY A 705 29.92 -17.63 2.63
C GLY A 705 31.05 -17.25 3.58
N ASP A 706 30.81 -16.43 4.62
CA ASP A 706 31.84 -16.01 5.59
C ASP A 706 31.45 -16.22 7.07
N GLY A 707 30.17 -16.49 7.33
CA GLY A 707 29.64 -16.78 8.65
C GLY A 707 30.30 -17.99 9.32
N LEU A 708 30.27 -18.00 10.66
CA LEU A 708 30.83 -19.08 11.48
C LEU A 708 30.22 -20.44 11.11
N PHE A 709 28.90 -20.50 10.92
CA PHE A 709 28.18 -21.73 10.59
C PHE A 709 28.54 -22.24 9.20
N ASP A 710 28.54 -21.37 8.20
CA ASP A 710 28.91 -21.73 6.83
C ASP A 710 30.35 -22.26 6.73
N ARG A 711 31.29 -21.68 7.49
CA ARG A 711 32.66 -22.19 7.59
C ARG A 711 32.73 -23.58 8.24
N ARG A 712 32.00 -23.81 9.33
CA ARG A 712 31.95 -25.11 10.00
C ARG A 712 31.27 -26.18 9.14
N ILE A 713 30.12 -25.86 8.56
CA ILE A 713 29.37 -26.76 7.67
C ILE A 713 30.23 -27.17 6.48
N ARG A 714 30.87 -26.22 5.79
CA ARG A 714 31.77 -26.53 4.66
C ARG A 714 32.97 -27.38 5.09
N SER A 715 33.56 -27.10 6.25
CA SER A 715 34.69 -27.92 6.77
C SER A 715 34.29 -29.38 6.98
N TYR A 716 33.13 -29.65 7.59
CA TYR A 716 32.67 -31.02 7.79
C TYR A 716 32.16 -31.66 6.50
N GLN A 717 31.51 -30.89 5.62
CA GLN A 717 31.07 -31.37 4.32
C GLN A 717 32.26 -31.83 3.47
N ASN A 718 33.33 -31.04 3.42
CA ASN A 718 34.56 -31.44 2.73
C ASN A 718 35.14 -32.74 3.32
N GLN A 719 35.08 -32.95 4.64
CA GLN A 719 35.51 -34.20 5.24
C GLN A 719 34.60 -35.38 4.87
N VAL A 720 33.28 -35.17 4.80
CA VAL A 720 32.31 -36.17 4.32
C VAL A 720 32.63 -36.56 2.88
N ASP A 721 32.87 -35.58 2.01
CA ASP A 721 33.16 -35.81 0.60
C ASP A 721 34.49 -36.55 0.40
N GLN A 722 35.52 -36.22 1.18
CA GLN A 722 36.80 -36.94 1.17
C GLN A 722 36.68 -38.39 1.69
N LEU A 723 35.87 -38.62 2.73
CA LEU A 723 35.60 -39.98 3.21
C LEU A 723 34.84 -40.79 2.16
N LYS A 724 33.86 -40.17 1.49
CA LYS A 724 33.09 -40.80 0.41
C LYS A 724 34.01 -41.28 -0.71
N LEU A 725 34.91 -40.41 -1.19
CA LEU A 725 35.89 -40.78 -2.22
C LEU A 725 36.79 -41.95 -1.79
N ARG A 726 37.22 -41.98 -0.53
CA ARG A 726 38.04 -43.10 -0.01
C ARG A 726 37.28 -44.41 0.10
N ILE A 727 36.00 -44.36 0.44
CA ILE A 727 35.13 -45.55 0.47
C ILE A 727 34.96 -46.10 -0.95
N GLU A 728 34.67 -45.21 -1.92
CA GLU A 728 34.55 -45.57 -3.34
C GLU A 728 35.84 -46.22 -3.87
N GLU A 729 37.01 -45.64 -3.60
CA GLU A 729 38.31 -46.21 -3.99
C GLU A 729 38.56 -47.57 -3.32
N PHE A 730 38.16 -47.75 -2.05
CA PHE A 730 38.32 -49.01 -1.34
C PHE A 730 37.42 -50.11 -1.92
N ASP A 731 36.16 -49.79 -2.20
CA ASP A 731 35.18 -50.71 -2.77
C ASP A 731 35.58 -51.13 -4.19
N GLU A 732 36.09 -50.21 -5.04
CA GLU A 732 36.65 -50.55 -6.35
C GLU A 732 37.84 -51.52 -6.27
N ARG A 733 38.70 -51.32 -5.28
CA ARG A 733 39.84 -52.22 -5.03
C ARG A 733 39.39 -53.59 -4.55
N LEU A 734 38.38 -53.66 -3.67
CA LEU A 734 37.80 -54.92 -3.23
C LEU A 734 37.15 -55.67 -4.40
N GLU A 735 36.51 -54.96 -5.33
CA GLU A 735 35.93 -55.59 -6.51
C GLU A 735 37.01 -56.17 -7.43
N SER A 736 38.07 -55.41 -7.69
CA SER A 736 39.25 -55.91 -8.45
C SER A 736 39.89 -57.13 -7.76
N ARG A 737 39.92 -57.12 -6.42
CA ARG A 737 40.43 -58.23 -5.60
C ARG A 737 39.54 -59.46 -5.71
N ARG A 738 38.22 -59.28 -5.63
CA ARG A 738 37.21 -60.33 -5.85
C ARG A 738 37.40 -60.98 -7.22
N GLU A 739 37.53 -60.19 -8.28
CA GLU A 739 37.79 -60.71 -9.63
C GLU A 739 39.10 -61.52 -9.71
N SER A 740 40.18 -61.02 -9.11
CA SER A 740 41.45 -61.74 -9.08
C SER A 740 41.36 -63.05 -8.31
N LEU A 741 40.59 -63.10 -7.22
CA LEU A 741 40.38 -64.33 -6.45
C LEU A 741 39.58 -65.33 -7.29
N PHE A 742 38.49 -64.91 -7.94
CA PHE A 742 37.74 -65.77 -8.86
C PHE A 742 38.62 -66.34 -9.98
N LYS A 743 39.47 -65.53 -10.62
CA LYS A 743 40.42 -66.01 -11.64
C LYS A 743 41.38 -67.07 -11.10
N ARG A 744 41.87 -66.92 -9.87
CA ARG A 744 42.76 -67.91 -9.23
C ARG A 744 42.01 -69.20 -8.89
N PHE A 745 40.78 -69.11 -8.40
CA PHE A 745 39.95 -70.29 -8.12
C PHE A 745 39.59 -71.04 -9.41
N MET A 746 39.24 -70.34 -10.50
CA MET A 746 39.00 -70.97 -11.80
C MET A 746 40.24 -71.71 -12.31
N ALA A 747 41.44 -71.10 -12.25
CA ALA A 747 42.67 -71.75 -12.67
C ALA A 747 43.01 -72.97 -11.79
N MET A 748 42.66 -72.92 -10.50
CA MET A 748 42.81 -74.06 -9.58
C MET A 748 41.84 -75.20 -9.93
N GLU A 749 40.57 -74.89 -10.21
CA GLU A 749 39.58 -75.87 -10.68
C GLU A 749 40.01 -76.53 -11.99
N GLU A 750 40.55 -75.76 -12.94
CA GLU A 750 41.08 -76.30 -14.20
C GLU A 750 42.27 -77.24 -13.95
N ALA A 751 43.22 -76.83 -13.10
CA ALA A 751 44.36 -77.66 -12.72
C ALA A 751 43.93 -78.94 -11.99
N LEU A 752 42.95 -78.85 -11.09
CA LEU A 752 42.36 -80.02 -10.41
C LEU A 752 41.62 -80.93 -11.39
N GLY A 753 40.91 -80.35 -12.37
CA GLY A 753 40.27 -81.10 -13.45
C GLY A 753 41.28 -81.88 -14.28
N GLN A 754 42.39 -81.24 -14.67
CA GLN A 754 43.49 -81.88 -15.39
C GLN A 754 44.17 -82.97 -14.55
N LEU A 755 44.41 -82.72 -13.26
CA LEU A 755 45.00 -83.70 -12.33
C LEU A 755 44.07 -84.91 -12.11
N ASN A 756 42.75 -84.69 -11.97
CA ASN A 756 41.78 -85.78 -11.86
C ASN A 756 41.69 -86.59 -13.16
N ALA A 757 41.76 -85.93 -14.32
CA ALA A 757 41.83 -86.60 -15.62
C ALA A 757 43.14 -87.40 -15.77
N GLN A 758 44.28 -86.84 -15.36
CA GLN A 758 45.58 -87.52 -15.38
C GLN A 758 45.64 -88.69 -14.38
N SER A 759 45.06 -88.54 -13.19
CA SER A 759 44.91 -89.60 -12.19
C SER A 759 44.02 -90.73 -12.72
N SER A 760 42.91 -90.40 -13.38
CA SER A 760 42.03 -91.37 -14.02
C SER A 760 42.73 -92.09 -15.18
N TRP A 761 43.51 -91.35 -15.99
CA TRP A 761 44.35 -91.92 -17.04
C TRP A 761 45.44 -92.84 -16.48
N LEU A 762 46.17 -92.43 -15.45
CA LEU A 762 47.17 -93.25 -14.76
C LEU A 762 46.53 -94.49 -14.14
N SER A 763 45.37 -94.36 -13.50
CA SER A 763 44.62 -95.47 -12.91
C SER A 763 44.18 -96.48 -13.98
N SER A 764 43.73 -96.01 -15.14
CA SER A 764 43.39 -96.90 -16.27
C SER A 764 44.61 -97.57 -16.92
N GLN A 765 45.76 -96.88 -17.01
CA GLN A 765 47.04 -97.47 -17.43
C GLN A 765 47.54 -98.52 -16.42
N LEU A 766 47.49 -98.24 -15.12
CA LEU A 766 47.83 -99.18 -14.05
C LEU A 766 46.90 -100.39 -14.05
N ALA A 767 45.60 -100.19 -14.25
CA ALA A 767 44.64 -101.29 -14.41
C ALA A 767 44.95 -102.13 -15.66
N GLY A 768 45.33 -101.50 -16.77
CA GLY A 768 45.78 -102.19 -17.98
C GLY A 768 47.08 -102.97 -17.80
N ILE A 769 48.05 -102.44 -17.03
CA ILE A 769 49.30 -103.12 -16.69
C ILE A 769 49.03 -104.33 -15.77
N ASN A 770 48.13 -104.20 -14.80
CA ASN A 770 47.72 -105.30 -13.92
C ASN A 770 46.95 -106.41 -14.68
N ALA A 771 46.17 -106.03 -15.70
CA ALA A 771 45.53 -106.98 -16.61
C ALA A 771 46.56 -107.73 -17.47
N ASN A 772 47.62 -107.06 -17.94
CA ASN A 772 48.69 -107.72 -18.71
C ASN A 772 49.56 -108.65 -17.86
N TRP A 773 49.88 -108.29 -16.61
CA TRP A 773 50.66 -109.14 -15.70
C TRP A 773 49.90 -110.36 -15.19
N SER A 774 48.57 -110.30 -15.07
CA SER A 774 47.75 -111.46 -14.70
C SER A 774 47.51 -112.46 -15.84
N SER A 775 47.77 -112.07 -17.10
CA SER A 775 47.67 -112.97 -18.26
C SER A 775 48.94 -113.78 -18.54
N ALA A 776 50.11 -113.34 -18.06
CA ALA A 776 51.37 -114.09 -18.20
C ALA A 776 51.56 -115.19 -17.15
N GLY A 777 50.61 -115.34 -16.21
CA GLY A 777 50.68 -116.24 -15.06
C GLY A 777 49.66 -117.38 -15.04
N ARG A 778 49.22 -117.89 -16.20
CA ARG A 778 48.52 -119.19 -16.31
C ARG A 778 48.94 -119.95 -17.57
N SER A 779 49.87 -120.88 -17.35
CA SER A 779 49.94 -122.20 -17.99
C SER A 779 48.64 -122.98 -17.85
#